data_AF-A0AAD7TNF1-F1
#
_entry.id   AF-A0AAD7TNF1-F1
#
_cell.length_a   1.000
_cell.length_b   1.000
_cell.length_c   1.000
_cell.angle_alpha   90.00
_cell.angle_beta   90.00
_cell.angle_gamma   90.00
#
_symmetry.space_group_name_H-M   'P 1'
#
loop_
_entity.id
_entity.type
_entity.pdbx_description
1 polymer ?
#
loop_
_entity_poly.entity_id
_entity_poly.type
_entity_poly.pdbx_seq_one_letter_code
_entity_poly.pdbx_strand_id
1 'polypeptide(L)'
;MKEFEVLVGMTEDNMTEVLRAGLKNDSTAETFSLRHTNRQGLPFPTRYVEIVPLSAHGQNFNTSIWHVSFSGITDAAYVEQVRRRYNEHRENIALRQVLKHLRQRRFLTPVNQILSQSGFRLEHPLVTSLHESFVLHGDWSRTEQLIRDCSDAGLLRNYRQACQARTRWTRIRGLDADGDVPCRRGGHAMCMDEQNGIIYLFGGWDGQRDLDDFWAYDVAADTWKLLSLATSREKNGPSPRACHKMVFDSKTGSIYLLGRLGGADVVEGPGGRMGVPLSDLTDGPLLRNGTIEWRSYLSREGRLAEQMADAAARMSQHPAGSAAYASTNQCSEFFRYHTRGLDAGKWDLLAFDTAASGGPPVISDHQMAIDSEAQVIYVFGGHVNETEWDAMKFSGMYSYDIRTSRWKLYNTSDAYASHPSIPPRFGHSMVLDTNNQTLFIFGGQREERYLADMYTFHIPTRTVTELFSNFAAVGGPDPCFTQRAVIDCETREIYVFGGLSRAKPASSPILEADSPYWIYRYTHPEVPGKWSKLVPDKDPDSPWPQPRYAHQVVYDAKSKTVYMHGGNGGLDADDFSDDGDGRPLSGGDGADHDPQGGHSAPAPEEPRRRRSSRVRPTVAADADADMKRLDDFWRLEIVRPSEEEITRRALFEVRKQQFREMCEDGPPIKALTFLQTKVSAVVNHDDPQEAQAFRSLLSAHLLSAFPRPAPGDTASSSRPTSVAGPSTARADSPPPRKRSRSSSPARTSDDGSIIRWERDPCESEGTAPSPERFRQRTEMFERLMAFINEDAKEPDRDLLDILSNDDRVI
;
A
#
# COMPACT_ATOMS: atom_id res chain seq x y z
N MET A 1 14.52 9.26 -29.89
CA MET A 1 13.49 8.40 -29.28
C MET A 1 13.13 9.03 -27.94
N LYS A 2 11.84 9.07 -27.56
CA LYS A 2 11.34 9.59 -26.27
C LYS A 2 10.77 8.46 -25.41
N GLU A 3 9.82 7.70 -25.94
CA GLU A 3 9.31 6.48 -25.32
C GLU A 3 9.57 5.29 -26.24
N PHE A 4 9.76 4.12 -25.63
CA PHE A 4 9.93 2.85 -26.31
C PHE A 4 9.50 1.68 -25.44
N GLU A 5 9.28 0.54 -26.07
CA GLU A 5 9.11 -0.75 -25.42
C GLU A 5 10.13 -1.77 -25.98
N VAL A 6 10.46 -2.77 -25.17
CA VAL A 6 11.31 -3.89 -25.55
C VAL A 6 10.53 -5.17 -25.34
N LEU A 7 10.45 -5.99 -26.38
CA LEU A 7 9.83 -7.31 -26.33
C LEU A 7 10.88 -8.40 -26.58
N VAL A 8 10.72 -9.55 -25.94
CA VAL A 8 11.60 -10.72 -26.10
C VAL A 8 10.80 -11.99 -26.36
N GLY A 9 11.37 -12.91 -27.14
CA GLY A 9 10.69 -14.17 -27.42
C GLY A 9 11.56 -15.19 -28.13
N MET A 10 10.98 -16.37 -28.35
CA MET A 10 11.61 -17.47 -29.09
C MET A 10 11.23 -17.48 -30.58
N THR A 11 10.22 -16.68 -30.96
CA THR A 11 9.64 -16.55 -32.30
C THR A 11 9.16 -15.11 -32.48
N GLU A 12 9.32 -14.55 -33.67
CA GLU A 12 8.96 -13.16 -34.00
C GLU A 12 7.46 -12.87 -33.75
N ASP A 13 6.57 -13.83 -34.01
CA ASP A 13 5.12 -13.67 -33.83
C ASP A 13 4.63 -13.73 -32.37
N ASN A 14 5.49 -14.11 -31.41
CA ASN A 14 5.10 -14.32 -30.01
C ASN A 14 6.18 -13.80 -29.06
N MET A 15 6.10 -12.49 -28.83
CA MET A 15 7.05 -11.69 -28.06
C MET A 15 6.38 -11.16 -26.80
N THR A 16 7.10 -11.17 -25.68
CA THR A 16 6.65 -10.66 -24.38
C THR A 16 7.29 -9.32 -24.11
N GLU A 17 6.50 -8.26 -23.89
CA GLU A 17 7.00 -6.97 -23.38
C GLU A 17 7.76 -7.19 -22.06
N VAL A 18 9.00 -6.73 -21.96
CA VAL A 18 9.85 -6.85 -20.76
C VAL A 18 10.35 -5.51 -20.23
N LEU A 19 10.14 -4.44 -20.99
CA LEU A 19 10.40 -3.07 -20.59
C LEU A 19 9.48 -2.14 -21.39
N ARG A 20 8.97 -1.10 -20.72
CA ARG A 20 8.45 0.11 -21.34
C ARG A 20 9.05 1.29 -20.61
N ALA A 21 9.74 2.16 -21.33
CA ALA A 21 10.61 3.17 -20.74
C ALA A 21 10.64 4.45 -21.58
N GLY A 22 11.11 5.52 -20.93
CA GLY A 22 11.47 6.76 -21.59
C GLY A 22 13.00 6.92 -21.69
N LEU A 23 13.46 7.61 -22.72
CA LEU A 23 14.81 8.17 -22.80
C LEU A 23 14.77 9.67 -22.48
N LYS A 24 15.88 10.19 -21.98
CA LYS A 24 16.09 11.64 -21.84
C LYS A 24 16.40 12.26 -23.20
N ASN A 25 16.14 13.57 -23.33
CA ASN A 25 16.44 14.32 -24.55
C ASN A 25 17.89 14.81 -24.59
N ASP A 26 18.83 13.88 -24.45
CA ASP A 26 20.28 14.13 -24.52
C ASP A 26 21.01 12.97 -25.23
N SER A 27 22.34 13.03 -25.32
CA SER A 27 23.17 12.05 -26.03
C SER A 27 23.83 11.01 -25.14
N THR A 28 23.43 10.91 -23.87
CA THR A 28 24.01 9.98 -22.90
C THR A 28 23.45 8.57 -23.12
N ALA A 29 24.30 7.55 -23.06
CA ALA A 29 23.83 6.17 -23.12
C ALA A 29 23.09 5.80 -21.83
N GLU A 30 21.82 5.40 -21.96
CA GLU A 30 21.02 4.90 -20.83
C GLU A 30 20.97 3.36 -20.84
N THR A 31 20.75 2.75 -19.68
CA THR A 31 20.68 1.29 -19.54
C THR A 31 19.54 0.92 -18.60
N PHE A 32 18.80 -0.10 -18.99
CA PHE A 32 17.54 -0.48 -18.36
C PHE A 32 17.60 -1.95 -17.93
N SER A 33 17.11 -2.24 -16.73
CA SER A 33 16.93 -3.63 -16.29
C SER A 33 15.70 -4.21 -16.99
N LEU A 34 15.88 -5.28 -17.76
CA LEU A 34 14.78 -6.00 -18.41
C LEU A 34 14.14 -6.98 -17.42
N ARG A 35 12.80 -7.06 -17.43
CA ARG A 35 12.09 -8.15 -16.75
C ARG A 35 12.48 -9.47 -17.40
N HIS A 36 13.29 -10.28 -16.73
CA HIS A 36 13.84 -11.53 -17.28
C HIS A 36 13.09 -12.79 -16.80
N THR A 37 12.08 -12.64 -15.93
CA THR A 37 11.23 -13.72 -15.41
C THR A 37 9.74 -13.42 -15.59
N ASN A 38 8.92 -14.47 -15.69
CA ASN A 38 7.47 -14.35 -15.64
C ASN A 38 6.98 -14.17 -14.17
N ARG A 39 5.66 -14.03 -13.98
CA ARG A 39 5.03 -13.86 -12.65
C ARG A 39 5.24 -15.03 -11.67
N GLN A 40 5.77 -16.16 -12.12
CA GLN A 40 6.10 -17.34 -11.30
C GLN A 40 7.61 -17.51 -11.11
N GLY A 41 8.41 -16.49 -11.45
CA GLY A 41 9.88 -16.54 -11.35
C GLY A 41 10.56 -17.37 -12.44
N LEU A 42 9.84 -17.87 -13.45
CA LEU A 42 10.43 -18.67 -14.53
C LEU A 42 11.13 -17.76 -15.55
N PRO A 43 12.43 -17.94 -15.85
CA PRO A 43 13.14 -17.07 -16.77
C PRO A 43 12.61 -17.15 -18.21
N PHE A 44 12.65 -16.03 -18.93
CA PHE A 44 12.31 -15.99 -20.35
C PHE A 44 13.48 -16.53 -21.20
N PRO A 45 13.30 -17.60 -21.99
CA PRO A 45 14.24 -17.96 -23.04
C PRO A 45 14.08 -16.95 -24.19
N THR A 46 15.18 -16.35 -24.62
CA THR A 46 15.19 -15.26 -25.60
C THR A 46 16.06 -15.63 -26.79
N ARG A 47 15.47 -15.56 -27.99
CA ARG A 47 16.17 -15.66 -29.29
C ARG A 47 16.03 -14.37 -30.09
N TYR A 48 14.87 -13.74 -30.01
CA TYR A 48 14.55 -12.49 -30.67
C TYR A 48 14.36 -11.40 -29.63
N VAL A 49 14.81 -10.19 -29.96
CA VAL A 49 14.53 -8.98 -29.21
C VAL A 49 14.03 -7.93 -30.19
N GLU A 50 12.88 -7.33 -29.88
CA GLU A 50 12.28 -6.25 -30.65
C GLU A 50 12.33 -4.98 -29.79
N ILE A 51 12.77 -3.87 -30.36
CA ILE A 51 12.74 -2.54 -29.72
C ILE A 51 11.81 -1.67 -30.55
N VAL A 52 10.65 -1.33 -30.00
CA VAL A 52 9.62 -0.55 -30.68
C VAL A 52 9.68 0.89 -30.20
N PRO A 53 10.07 1.87 -31.05
CA PRO A 53 9.95 3.28 -30.73
C PRO A 53 8.47 3.69 -30.68
N LEU A 54 8.03 4.26 -29.56
CA LEU A 54 6.65 4.69 -29.36
C LEU A 54 6.47 6.18 -29.67
N SER A 55 7.46 7.01 -29.30
CA SER A 55 7.42 8.45 -29.56
C SER A 55 8.82 9.06 -29.73
N ALA A 56 8.88 10.28 -30.26
CA ALA A 56 10.09 11.09 -30.35
C ALA A 56 9.94 12.38 -29.50
N HIS A 57 11.06 13.04 -29.16
CA HIS A 57 11.02 14.25 -28.32
C HIS A 57 10.44 15.49 -29.01
N GLY A 58 10.24 15.46 -30.33
CA GLY A 58 9.50 16.47 -31.06
C GLY A 58 8.86 15.90 -32.32
N GLN A 59 7.80 16.54 -32.79
CA GLN A 59 6.90 16.03 -33.85
C GLN A 59 7.60 15.81 -35.21
N ASN A 60 8.75 16.44 -35.44
CA ASN A 60 9.51 16.35 -36.69
C ASN A 60 10.80 15.51 -36.58
N PHE A 61 11.03 14.81 -35.46
CA PHE A 61 12.22 13.99 -35.26
C PHE A 61 11.97 12.51 -35.59
N ASN A 62 12.78 11.96 -36.50
CA ASN A 62 12.87 10.52 -36.69
C ASN A 62 13.58 9.87 -35.49
N THR A 63 13.24 8.61 -35.19
CA THR A 63 14.02 7.80 -34.24
C THR A 63 15.16 7.12 -34.95
N SER A 64 16.37 7.29 -34.43
CA SER A 64 17.55 6.48 -34.71
C SER A 64 18.05 5.82 -33.43
N ILE A 65 18.69 4.66 -33.57
CA ILE A 65 19.40 3.95 -32.50
C ILE A 65 20.81 3.72 -33.02
N TRP A 66 21.84 4.16 -32.28
CA TRP A 66 23.23 4.07 -32.73
C TRP A 66 23.93 2.79 -32.27
N HIS A 67 23.62 2.33 -31.05
CA HIS A 67 24.19 1.14 -30.44
C HIS A 67 23.18 0.50 -29.49
N VAL A 68 23.16 -0.83 -29.44
CA VAL A 68 22.41 -1.62 -28.46
C VAL A 68 23.31 -2.75 -27.99
N SER A 69 23.37 -2.97 -26.68
CA SER A 69 24.03 -4.14 -26.08
C SER A 69 23.09 -4.79 -25.07
N PHE A 70 23.07 -6.12 -25.06
CA PHE A 70 22.35 -6.92 -24.07
C PHE A 70 23.34 -7.65 -23.17
N SER A 71 22.99 -7.80 -21.89
CA SER A 71 23.69 -8.66 -20.95
C SER A 71 22.72 -9.72 -20.42
N GLY A 72 23.22 -10.93 -20.16
CA GLY A 72 22.39 -12.06 -19.79
C GLY A 72 23.18 -13.37 -19.77
N ILE A 73 22.49 -14.47 -19.45
CA ILE A 73 23.10 -15.81 -19.37
C ILE A 73 23.09 -16.43 -20.78
N THR A 74 24.27 -16.67 -21.33
CA THR A 74 24.48 -17.23 -22.68
C THR A 74 24.90 -18.71 -22.68
N ASP A 75 25.01 -19.33 -21.50
CA ASP A 75 25.36 -20.75 -21.39
C ASP A 75 24.30 -21.65 -22.05
N ALA A 76 24.72 -22.43 -23.04
CA ALA A 76 23.81 -23.19 -23.88
C ALA A 76 23.04 -24.28 -23.11
N ALA A 77 23.66 -24.91 -22.10
CA ALA A 77 23.01 -25.96 -21.32
C ALA A 77 21.95 -25.38 -20.37
N TYR A 78 22.27 -24.26 -19.72
CA TYR A 78 21.32 -23.51 -18.89
C TYR A 78 20.16 -22.94 -19.71
N VAL A 79 20.44 -22.30 -20.85
CA VAL A 79 19.41 -21.73 -21.74
C VAL A 79 18.49 -22.83 -22.27
N GLU A 80 19.02 -24.00 -22.62
CA GLU A 80 18.20 -25.15 -23.05
C GLU A 80 17.33 -25.69 -21.89
N GLN A 81 17.86 -25.76 -20.67
CA GLN A 81 17.08 -26.14 -19.49
C GLN A 81 15.94 -25.15 -19.20
N VAL A 82 16.20 -23.84 -19.31
CA VAL A 82 15.19 -22.78 -19.20
C VAL A 82 14.15 -22.92 -20.31
N ARG A 83 14.58 -23.10 -21.57
CA ARG A 83 13.70 -23.27 -22.73
C ARG A 83 12.75 -24.46 -22.56
N ARG A 84 13.25 -25.60 -22.08
CA ARG A 84 12.43 -26.78 -21.83
C ARG A 84 11.39 -26.52 -20.74
N ARG A 85 11.79 -25.98 -19.58
CA ARG A 85 10.86 -25.60 -18.49
C ARG A 85 9.81 -24.58 -18.93
N TYR A 86 10.20 -23.63 -19.77
CA TYR A 86 9.29 -22.62 -20.33
C TYR A 86 8.24 -23.22 -21.28
N ASN A 87 8.64 -24.19 -22.11
CA ASN A 87 7.71 -24.93 -22.94
C ASN A 87 6.79 -25.83 -22.11
N GLU A 88 7.34 -26.63 -21.19
CA GLU A 88 6.57 -27.44 -20.22
C GLU A 88 5.53 -26.57 -19.48
N HIS A 89 5.91 -25.37 -19.03
CA HIS A 89 5.00 -24.41 -18.38
C HIS A 89 3.89 -23.92 -19.32
N ARG A 90 4.21 -23.58 -20.57
CA ARG A 90 3.21 -23.16 -21.59
C ARG A 90 2.24 -24.28 -21.94
N GLU A 91 2.74 -25.50 -22.12
CA GLU A 91 1.93 -26.70 -22.37
C GLU A 91 0.98 -26.96 -21.20
N ASN A 92 1.46 -26.85 -19.95
CA ASN A 92 0.62 -26.98 -18.76
C ASN A 92 -0.48 -25.90 -18.68
N ILE A 93 -0.19 -24.63 -19.00
CA ILE A 93 -1.22 -23.58 -19.07
C ILE A 93 -2.25 -23.88 -20.15
N ALA A 94 -1.82 -24.23 -21.36
CA ALA A 94 -2.71 -24.56 -22.46
C ALA A 94 -3.61 -25.77 -22.12
N LEU A 95 -3.06 -26.81 -21.49
CA LEU A 95 -3.81 -27.98 -21.07
C LEU A 95 -4.85 -27.65 -19.99
N ARG A 96 -4.52 -26.82 -18.98
CA ARG A 96 -5.52 -26.36 -17.99
C ARG A 96 -6.66 -25.59 -18.66
N GLN A 97 -6.34 -24.73 -19.62
CA GLN A 97 -7.33 -23.94 -20.35
C GLN A 97 -8.28 -24.80 -21.20
N VAL A 98 -7.73 -25.79 -21.91
CA VAL A 98 -8.55 -26.76 -22.67
C VAL A 98 -9.41 -27.61 -21.74
N LEU A 99 -8.86 -28.11 -20.63
CA LEU A 99 -9.61 -28.93 -19.67
C LEU A 99 -10.72 -28.15 -18.95
N LYS A 100 -10.45 -26.90 -18.54
CA LYS A 100 -11.48 -25.96 -18.03
C LYS A 100 -12.60 -25.80 -19.05
N HIS A 101 -12.27 -25.44 -20.29
CA HIS A 101 -13.26 -25.21 -21.33
C HIS A 101 -14.11 -26.46 -21.63
N LEU A 102 -13.50 -27.64 -21.73
CA LEU A 102 -14.22 -28.89 -21.93
C LEU A 102 -15.16 -29.20 -20.75
N ARG A 103 -14.70 -29.01 -19.50
CA ARG A 103 -15.50 -29.17 -18.29
C ARG A 103 -16.69 -28.20 -18.26
N GLN A 104 -16.44 -26.91 -18.50
CA GLN A 104 -17.47 -25.87 -18.60
C GLN A 104 -18.53 -26.19 -19.65
N ARG A 105 -18.18 -26.89 -20.74
CA ARG A 105 -19.10 -27.30 -21.82
C ARG A 105 -19.68 -28.72 -21.65
N ARG A 106 -19.51 -29.33 -20.47
CA ARG A 106 -20.02 -30.67 -20.09
C ARG A 106 -19.36 -31.86 -20.82
N PHE A 107 -18.19 -31.68 -21.46
CA PHE A 107 -17.43 -32.78 -22.06
C PHE A 107 -16.60 -33.52 -21.00
N LEU A 108 -17.26 -34.24 -20.10
CA LEU A 108 -16.64 -34.87 -18.92
C LEU A 108 -15.86 -36.14 -19.26
N THR A 109 -16.33 -36.97 -20.20
CA THR A 109 -15.62 -38.19 -20.62
C THR A 109 -14.22 -37.87 -21.18
N PRO A 110 -14.04 -36.91 -22.13
CA PRO A 110 -12.73 -36.49 -22.59
C PRO A 110 -11.83 -35.93 -21.46
N VAL A 111 -12.38 -35.11 -20.55
CA VAL A 111 -11.62 -34.55 -19.43
C VAL A 111 -11.07 -35.66 -18.53
N ASN A 112 -11.91 -36.61 -18.12
CA ASN A 112 -11.50 -37.71 -17.26
C ASN A 112 -10.50 -38.67 -17.95
N GLN A 113 -10.65 -38.89 -19.25
CA GLN A 113 -9.69 -39.68 -20.03
C GLN A 113 -8.32 -38.97 -20.12
N ILE A 114 -8.29 -37.67 -20.38
CA ILE A 114 -7.03 -36.90 -20.46
C ILE A 114 -6.34 -36.86 -19.08
N LEU A 115 -7.08 -36.58 -18.00
CA LEU A 115 -6.52 -36.52 -16.64
C LEU A 115 -5.94 -37.88 -16.20
N SER A 116 -6.67 -38.97 -16.43
CA SER A 116 -6.21 -40.32 -16.06
C SER A 116 -5.00 -40.82 -16.87
N GLN A 117 -4.86 -40.43 -18.13
CA GLN A 117 -3.72 -40.81 -18.98
C GLN A 117 -2.48 -39.94 -18.76
N SER A 118 -2.66 -38.65 -18.46
CA SER A 118 -1.55 -37.70 -18.28
C SER A 118 -0.99 -37.64 -16.86
N GLY A 119 -1.76 -38.07 -15.85
CA GLY A 119 -1.44 -37.83 -14.44
C GLY A 119 -1.50 -36.35 -14.03
N PHE A 120 -2.05 -35.50 -14.91
CA PHE A 120 -2.12 -34.06 -14.73
C PHE A 120 -3.14 -33.68 -13.64
N ARG A 121 -2.88 -32.58 -12.92
CA ARG A 121 -3.83 -32.01 -11.94
C ARG A 121 -4.30 -30.63 -12.43
N LEU A 122 -5.60 -30.56 -12.78
CA LEU A 122 -6.25 -29.30 -13.16
C LEU A 122 -6.26 -28.29 -12.01
N GLU A 123 -6.48 -28.76 -10.78
CA GLU A 123 -6.74 -27.97 -9.58
C GLU A 123 -6.48 -28.82 -8.31
N HIS A 124 -6.75 -28.29 -7.13
CA HIS A 124 -6.63 -29.01 -5.86
C HIS A 124 -7.73 -30.07 -5.68
N PRO A 125 -7.45 -31.27 -5.11
CA PRO A 125 -8.46 -32.35 -5.01
C PRO A 125 -9.76 -32.00 -4.27
N LEU A 126 -9.71 -31.08 -3.30
CA LEU A 126 -10.92 -30.56 -2.64
C LEU A 126 -11.78 -29.72 -3.58
N VAL A 127 -11.16 -28.96 -4.50
CA VAL A 127 -11.86 -28.14 -5.50
C VAL A 127 -12.51 -29.04 -6.55
N THR A 128 -11.85 -30.12 -6.97
CA THR A 128 -12.46 -31.15 -7.83
C THR A 128 -13.64 -31.85 -7.14
N SER A 129 -13.47 -32.23 -5.88
CA SER A 129 -14.58 -32.79 -5.08
C SER A 129 -15.73 -31.79 -4.91
N LEU A 130 -15.43 -30.49 -4.81
CA LEU A 130 -16.43 -29.42 -4.72
C LEU A 130 -17.19 -29.30 -6.04
N HIS A 131 -16.52 -29.33 -7.19
CA HIS A 131 -17.16 -29.36 -8.52
C HIS A 131 -18.09 -30.58 -8.66
N GLU A 132 -17.62 -31.79 -8.34
CA GLU A 132 -18.42 -33.02 -8.40
C GLU A 132 -19.66 -32.93 -7.49
N SER A 133 -19.46 -32.59 -6.23
CA SER A 133 -20.53 -32.48 -5.23
C SER A 133 -21.57 -31.42 -5.62
N PHE A 134 -21.10 -30.25 -6.07
CA PHE A 134 -21.95 -29.09 -6.31
C PHE A 134 -22.59 -29.11 -7.70
N VAL A 135 -21.78 -29.16 -8.76
CA VAL A 135 -22.23 -29.04 -10.15
C VAL A 135 -22.92 -30.32 -10.60
N LEU A 136 -22.25 -31.47 -10.45
CA LEU A 136 -22.72 -32.76 -10.98
C LEU A 136 -23.82 -33.38 -10.11
N HIS A 137 -23.66 -33.38 -8.79
CA HIS A 137 -24.61 -34.08 -7.90
C HIS A 137 -25.65 -33.16 -7.25
N GLY A 138 -25.33 -31.88 -7.02
CA GLY A 138 -26.20 -31.00 -6.24
C GLY A 138 -26.32 -31.41 -4.77
N ASP A 139 -25.29 -32.07 -4.22
CA ASP A 139 -25.22 -32.40 -2.80
C ASP A 139 -24.76 -31.16 -2.03
N TRP A 140 -25.74 -30.36 -1.62
CA TRP A 140 -25.53 -29.15 -0.83
C TRP A 140 -24.83 -29.44 0.51
N SER A 141 -25.11 -30.57 1.14
CA SER A 141 -24.57 -30.88 2.48
C SER A 141 -23.08 -31.18 2.41
N ARG A 142 -22.68 -31.99 1.42
CA ARG A 142 -21.26 -32.26 1.14
C ARG A 142 -20.54 -31.04 0.57
N THR A 143 -21.21 -30.19 -0.22
CA THR A 143 -20.68 -28.90 -0.68
C THR A 143 -20.35 -27.98 0.50
N GLU A 144 -21.27 -27.83 1.47
CA GLU A 144 -21.02 -27.01 2.67
C GLU A 144 -19.86 -27.55 3.53
N GLN A 145 -19.68 -28.86 3.60
CA GLN A 145 -18.53 -29.46 4.29
C GLN A 145 -17.22 -29.21 3.52
N LEU A 146 -17.19 -29.43 2.21
CA LEU A 146 -16.00 -29.22 1.38
C LEU A 146 -15.51 -27.76 1.39
N ILE A 147 -16.41 -26.78 1.54
CA ILE A 147 -16.02 -25.37 1.72
C ILE A 147 -15.28 -25.16 3.05
N ARG A 148 -15.67 -25.85 4.13
CA ARG A 148 -14.95 -25.84 5.41
C ARG A 148 -13.61 -26.55 5.28
N ASP A 149 -13.58 -27.73 4.66
CA ASP A 149 -12.35 -28.48 4.40
C ASP A 149 -11.34 -27.64 3.58
N CYS A 150 -11.82 -26.84 2.61
CA CYS A 150 -11.02 -25.87 1.88
C CYS A 150 -10.49 -24.73 2.76
N SER A 151 -11.27 -24.25 3.73
CA SER A 151 -10.82 -23.26 4.72
C SER A 151 -9.73 -23.85 5.62
N ASP A 152 -9.96 -25.03 6.19
CA ASP A 152 -9.04 -25.73 7.08
C ASP A 152 -7.72 -26.10 6.37
N ALA A 153 -7.79 -26.41 5.08
CA ALA A 153 -6.62 -26.61 4.21
C ALA A 153 -5.89 -25.30 3.81
N GLY A 154 -6.38 -24.13 4.23
CA GLY A 154 -5.77 -22.83 3.94
C GLY A 154 -6.00 -22.30 2.51
N LEU A 155 -6.96 -22.86 1.77
CA LEU A 155 -7.23 -22.50 0.37
C LEU A 155 -7.95 -21.14 0.22
N LEU A 156 -8.33 -20.48 1.32
CA LEU A 156 -9.00 -19.18 1.34
C LEU A 156 -8.08 -18.00 1.72
N ARG A 157 -6.79 -18.27 1.96
CA ARG A 157 -5.83 -17.30 2.52
C ARG A 157 -5.56 -16.11 1.59
N ASN A 158 -5.43 -16.35 0.29
CA ASN A 158 -5.16 -15.28 -0.68
C ASN A 158 -6.36 -14.33 -0.79
N TYR A 159 -7.59 -14.86 -0.73
CA TYR A 159 -8.80 -14.04 -0.65
C TYR A 159 -8.83 -13.20 0.64
N ARG A 160 -8.48 -13.78 1.80
CA ARG A 160 -8.37 -13.06 3.07
C ARG A 160 -7.38 -11.89 3.01
N GLN A 161 -6.23 -12.10 2.37
CA GLN A 161 -5.23 -11.04 2.13
C GLN A 161 -5.71 -10.00 1.11
N ALA A 162 -6.43 -10.41 0.07
CA ALA A 162 -6.97 -9.52 -0.95
C ALA A 162 -8.12 -8.63 -0.44
N CYS A 163 -8.83 -9.04 0.63
CA CYS A 163 -9.85 -8.22 1.29
C CYS A 163 -9.32 -6.86 1.75
N GLN A 164 -10.22 -5.87 1.85
CA GLN A 164 -9.89 -4.56 2.42
C GLN A 164 -9.51 -4.71 3.90
N ALA A 165 -8.28 -4.35 4.25
CA ALA A 165 -7.82 -4.29 5.62
C ALA A 165 -8.38 -3.06 6.34
N ARG A 166 -8.68 -3.20 7.63
CA ARG A 166 -9.06 -2.10 8.51
C ARG A 166 -8.05 -1.89 9.64
N THR A 167 -8.00 -0.68 10.17
CA THR A 167 -7.19 -0.31 11.32
C THR A 167 -8.03 -0.28 12.59
N ARG A 168 -7.59 -1.01 13.61
CA ARG A 168 -8.10 -0.85 14.98
C ARG A 168 -6.98 -0.30 15.86
N TRP A 169 -7.17 0.94 16.30
CA TRP A 169 -6.23 1.64 17.15
C TRP A 169 -6.65 1.52 18.62
N THR A 170 -5.68 1.31 19.51
CA THR A 170 -5.88 1.37 20.96
C THR A 170 -4.80 2.27 21.54
N ARG A 171 -5.21 3.32 22.27
CA ARG A 171 -4.25 4.19 22.98
C ARG A 171 -3.73 3.45 24.19
N ILE A 172 -2.42 3.26 24.24
CA ILE A 172 -1.72 2.70 25.39
C ILE A 172 -1.47 3.83 26.39
N ARG A 173 -1.53 3.50 27.68
CA ARG A 173 -1.12 4.42 28.76
C ARG A 173 0.21 4.02 29.35
N GLY A 174 0.48 2.71 29.53
CA GLY A 174 1.80 2.22 29.93
C GLY A 174 2.29 2.80 31.25
N LEU A 175 1.41 3.20 32.16
CA LEU A 175 1.81 3.87 33.40
C LEU A 175 2.55 2.88 34.31
N ASP A 176 3.73 3.26 34.79
CA ASP A 176 4.38 2.51 35.86
C ASP A 176 3.74 2.80 37.24
N ALA A 177 4.38 2.34 38.32
CA ALA A 177 3.86 2.51 39.68
C ALA A 177 3.79 3.98 40.15
N ASP A 178 4.65 4.84 39.60
CA ASP A 178 4.74 6.27 39.93
C ASP A 178 4.01 7.14 38.89
N GLY A 179 3.64 6.55 37.75
CA GLY A 179 2.91 7.19 36.64
C GLY A 179 3.82 7.72 35.53
N ASP A 180 5.10 7.35 35.54
CA ASP A 180 6.12 7.87 34.63
C ASP A 180 5.98 7.27 33.22
N VAL A 181 6.10 8.15 32.22
CA VAL A 181 6.06 7.83 30.79
C VAL A 181 7.00 8.76 30.00
N PRO A 182 7.47 8.37 28.80
CA PRO A 182 8.25 9.26 27.94
C PRO A 182 7.51 10.57 27.67
N CYS A 183 8.18 11.70 27.90
CA CYS A 183 7.60 13.02 27.60
C CYS A 183 7.38 13.25 26.09
N ARG A 184 6.60 14.29 25.76
CA ARG A 184 6.32 14.71 24.37
C ARG A 184 7.61 14.88 23.57
N ARG A 185 7.69 14.30 22.36
CA ARG A 185 8.93 14.34 21.56
C ARG A 185 8.73 14.00 20.08
N GLY A 186 9.52 14.67 19.23
CA GLY A 186 9.72 14.32 17.82
C GLY A 186 11.15 13.83 17.55
N GLY A 187 11.37 13.09 16.47
CA GLY A 187 12.72 12.73 16.01
C GLY A 187 13.50 11.77 16.92
N HIS A 188 12.83 11.13 17.89
CA HIS A 188 13.37 10.04 18.70
C HIS A 188 13.55 8.76 17.86
N ALA A 189 14.21 7.74 18.41
CA ALA A 189 14.29 6.41 17.82
C ALA A 189 13.60 5.36 18.69
N MET A 190 13.11 4.29 18.05
CA MET A 190 12.55 3.10 18.70
C MET A 190 13.07 1.83 18.03
N CYS A 191 13.18 0.75 18.80
CA CYS A 191 13.40 -0.62 18.30
C CYS A 191 12.71 -1.62 19.24
N MET A 192 12.50 -2.87 18.79
CA MET A 192 11.77 -3.88 19.55
C MET A 192 12.55 -5.19 19.68
N ASP A 193 12.61 -5.70 20.90
CA ASP A 193 12.98 -7.08 21.21
C ASP A 193 11.72 -7.95 21.08
N GLU A 194 11.40 -8.34 19.85
CA GLU A 194 10.24 -9.20 19.54
C GLU A 194 10.29 -10.53 20.31
N GLN A 195 11.47 -11.02 20.71
CA GLN A 195 11.59 -12.27 21.46
C GLN A 195 10.96 -12.14 22.84
N ASN A 196 11.22 -11.05 23.55
CA ASN A 196 10.74 -10.81 24.92
C ASN A 196 9.54 -9.86 25.02
N GLY A 197 9.15 -9.20 23.93
CA GLY A 197 8.06 -8.21 23.93
C GLY A 197 8.44 -6.88 24.57
N ILE A 198 9.71 -6.45 24.42
CA ILE A 198 10.19 -5.18 24.98
C ILE A 198 10.44 -4.16 23.87
N ILE A 199 9.87 -2.95 24.01
CA ILE A 199 10.08 -1.83 23.09
C ILE A 199 11.01 -0.82 23.74
N TYR A 200 12.12 -0.48 23.08
CA TYR A 200 13.07 0.52 23.56
C TYR A 200 12.86 1.85 22.85
N LEU A 201 12.94 2.96 23.59
CA LEU A 201 12.82 4.33 23.09
C LEU A 201 13.99 5.17 23.60
N PHE A 202 14.63 5.94 22.71
CA PHE A 202 15.75 6.80 23.05
C PHE A 202 15.64 8.21 22.46
N GLY A 203 15.98 9.21 23.28
CA GLY A 203 16.26 10.59 22.86
C GLY A 203 15.12 11.29 22.11
N GLY A 204 15.48 12.10 21.11
CA GLY A 204 14.56 12.98 20.37
C GLY A 204 14.64 14.43 20.84
N TRP A 205 13.65 15.25 20.46
CA TRP A 205 13.53 16.67 20.79
C TRP A 205 12.13 17.00 21.33
N ASP A 206 12.06 17.64 22.49
CA ASP A 206 10.80 17.84 23.26
C ASP A 206 9.99 19.09 22.88
N GLY A 207 10.61 20.05 22.20
CA GLY A 207 10.09 21.42 22.04
C GLY A 207 11.14 22.48 22.33
N GLN A 208 12.13 22.15 23.16
CA GLN A 208 13.12 23.08 23.70
C GLN A 208 14.54 22.54 23.56
N ARG A 209 14.76 21.23 23.75
CA ARG A 209 16.09 20.61 23.76
C ARG A 209 16.10 19.19 23.22
N ASP A 210 17.28 18.78 22.78
CA ASP A 210 17.58 17.37 22.52
C ASP A 210 17.58 16.58 23.85
N LEU A 211 17.18 15.31 23.77
CA LEU A 211 17.05 14.40 24.89
C LEU A 211 18.04 13.23 24.80
N ASP A 212 18.44 12.70 25.96
CA ASP A 212 19.30 11.52 26.15
C ASP A 212 18.72 10.52 27.19
N ASP A 213 17.43 10.63 27.48
CA ASP A 213 16.71 9.68 28.31
C ASP A 213 16.41 8.39 27.54
N PHE A 214 16.41 7.27 28.27
CA PHE A 214 16.29 5.94 27.70
C PHE A 214 15.22 5.13 28.44
N TRP A 215 14.28 4.58 27.68
CA TRP A 215 13.09 3.92 28.20
C TRP A 215 12.93 2.52 27.59
N ALA A 216 12.31 1.62 28.36
CA ALA A 216 11.77 0.37 27.88
C ALA A 216 10.28 0.28 28.21
N TYR A 217 9.48 -0.28 27.31
CA TYR A 217 8.08 -0.63 27.53
C TYR A 217 7.93 -2.15 27.44
N ASP A 218 7.32 -2.75 28.46
CA ASP A 218 6.99 -4.17 28.50
C ASP A 218 5.57 -4.38 27.98
N VAL A 219 5.45 -5.08 26.84
CA VAL A 219 4.17 -5.36 26.16
C VAL A 219 3.26 -6.27 26.98
N ALA A 220 3.82 -7.18 27.78
CA ALA A 220 3.04 -8.12 28.59
C ALA A 220 2.55 -7.48 29.89
N ALA A 221 3.33 -6.54 30.46
CA ALA A 221 2.96 -5.81 31.67
C ALA A 221 2.09 -4.56 31.42
N ASP A 222 2.10 -3.99 30.20
CA ASP A 222 1.52 -2.68 29.87
C ASP A 222 2.10 -1.56 30.76
N THR A 223 3.43 -1.51 30.84
CA THR A 223 4.18 -0.54 31.66
C THR A 223 5.45 -0.05 30.96
N TRP A 224 5.66 1.26 30.96
CA TRP A 224 6.96 1.88 30.73
C TRP A 224 7.89 1.65 31.92
N LYS A 225 9.19 1.83 31.68
CA LYS A 225 10.25 1.82 32.68
C LYS A 225 11.36 2.73 32.20
N LEU A 226 11.72 3.73 33.01
CA LEU A 226 12.92 4.51 32.79
C LEU A 226 14.15 3.63 33.03
N LEU A 227 14.99 3.47 32.01
CA LEU A 227 16.30 2.79 32.12
C LEU A 227 17.39 3.78 32.50
N SER A 228 17.35 4.99 31.95
CA SER A 228 18.27 6.07 32.27
C SER A 228 17.64 7.44 32.08
N LEU A 229 17.82 8.32 33.07
CA LEU A 229 17.38 9.71 33.02
C LEU A 229 18.23 10.58 32.08
N ALA A 230 19.51 10.21 31.89
CA ALA A 230 20.46 10.96 31.08
C ALA A 230 21.67 10.07 30.77
N THR A 231 21.63 9.35 29.65
CA THR A 231 22.71 8.43 29.23
C THR A 231 24.06 9.13 29.02
N SER A 232 24.09 10.44 28.76
CA SER A 232 25.34 11.23 28.70
C SER A 232 26.14 11.24 30.01
N ARG A 233 25.52 10.86 31.14
CA ARG A 233 26.18 10.70 32.45
C ARG A 233 26.76 9.31 32.66
N GLU A 234 26.44 8.36 31.79
CA GLU A 234 26.97 7.00 31.82
C GLU A 234 28.29 6.90 31.06
N LYS A 235 29.11 5.91 31.44
CA LYS A 235 30.34 5.62 30.71
C LYS A 235 30.00 5.15 29.29
N ASN A 236 30.52 5.87 28.29
CA ASN A 236 30.28 5.66 26.87
C ASN A 236 28.81 5.82 26.42
N GLY A 237 27.93 6.40 27.25
CA GLY A 237 26.54 6.64 26.86
C GLY A 237 26.41 7.76 25.81
N PRO A 238 25.43 7.69 24.90
CA PRO A 238 25.22 8.71 23.89
C PRO A 238 24.84 10.08 24.47
N SER A 239 25.35 11.15 23.85
CA SER A 239 24.87 12.51 24.16
C SER A 239 23.40 12.71 23.75
N PRO A 240 22.73 13.79 24.22
CA PRO A 240 21.46 14.24 23.66
C PRO A 240 21.51 14.36 22.13
N ARG A 241 20.44 13.90 21.47
CA ARG A 241 20.30 13.85 20.00
C ARG A 241 18.88 13.61 19.49
N ALA A 242 18.51 14.32 18.42
CA ALA A 242 17.35 14.02 17.58
C ALA A 242 17.73 13.52 16.16
N CYS A 243 16.74 13.05 15.41
CA CYS A 243 16.83 12.53 14.02
C CYS A 243 17.88 11.44 13.78
N HIS A 244 18.21 10.69 14.83
CA HIS A 244 19.09 9.52 14.83
C HIS A 244 18.28 8.23 14.58
N LYS A 245 18.96 7.08 14.46
CA LYS A 245 18.30 5.77 14.29
C LYS A 245 18.86 4.71 15.23
N MET A 246 18.04 3.69 15.46
CA MET A 246 18.28 2.61 16.41
C MET A 246 17.75 1.29 15.83
N VAL A 247 18.52 0.20 15.96
CA VAL A 247 18.13 -1.16 15.54
C VAL A 247 18.45 -2.19 16.61
N PHE A 248 17.63 -3.24 16.72
CA PHE A 248 17.80 -4.33 17.68
C PHE A 248 18.33 -5.59 17.00
N ASP A 249 19.43 -6.13 17.52
CA ASP A 249 19.97 -7.44 17.13
C ASP A 249 19.35 -8.53 18.01
N SER A 250 18.44 -9.31 17.44
CA SER A 250 17.78 -10.42 18.14
C SER A 250 18.72 -11.58 18.48
N LYS A 251 19.88 -11.67 17.82
CA LYS A 251 20.85 -12.76 17.99
C LYS A 251 21.76 -12.55 19.20
N THR A 252 22.16 -11.31 19.47
CA THR A 252 22.98 -10.97 20.66
C THR A 252 22.18 -10.30 21.77
N GLY A 253 21.02 -9.72 21.47
CA GLY A 253 20.30 -8.82 22.37
C GLY A 253 20.98 -7.46 22.52
N SER A 254 21.61 -6.96 21.46
CA SER A 254 22.25 -5.65 21.42
C SER A 254 21.38 -4.64 20.70
N ILE A 255 21.42 -3.39 21.15
CA ILE A 255 20.84 -2.24 20.46
C ILE A 255 21.99 -1.45 19.83
N TYR A 256 21.87 -1.06 18.56
CA TYR A 256 22.85 -0.22 17.88
C TYR A 256 22.24 1.14 17.53
N LEU A 257 22.97 2.22 17.77
CA LEU A 257 22.50 3.60 17.58
C LEU A 257 23.51 4.42 16.77
N LEU A 258 23.02 5.16 15.77
CA LEU A 258 23.84 6.00 14.88
C LEU A 258 23.18 7.35 14.57
N GLY A 259 24.03 8.36 14.35
CA GLY A 259 23.67 9.66 13.79
C GLY A 259 23.10 10.67 14.79
N ARG A 260 22.80 11.86 14.27
CA ARG A 260 22.22 13.01 14.99
C ARG A 260 21.86 14.13 14.01
N LEU A 261 20.92 14.99 14.37
CA LEU A 261 20.84 16.34 13.83
C LEU A 261 21.99 17.20 14.37
N GLY A 262 22.48 18.14 13.56
CA GLY A 262 23.54 19.07 13.95
C GLY A 262 23.04 20.08 14.98
N GLY A 263 23.72 20.19 16.11
CA GLY A 263 23.36 21.13 17.18
C GLY A 263 23.83 22.55 16.88
N ALA A 264 22.89 23.48 16.73
CA ALA A 264 23.14 24.91 16.95
C ALA A 264 22.93 25.17 18.45
N ASP A 265 23.94 24.84 19.27
CA ASP A 265 23.84 24.96 20.71
C ASP A 265 23.67 26.43 21.13
N VAL A 266 22.50 26.79 21.65
CA VAL A 266 22.29 28.07 22.34
C VAL A 266 23.04 28.00 23.67
N VAL A 267 24.29 28.45 23.66
CA VAL A 267 25.13 28.51 24.86
C VAL A 267 24.67 29.67 25.74
N GLU A 268 23.73 29.41 26.66
CA GLU A 268 23.57 30.26 27.84
C GLU A 268 24.82 30.13 28.73
N GLY A 269 25.75 31.07 28.57
CA GLY A 269 26.95 31.16 29.40
C GLY A 269 26.62 31.54 30.85
N PRO A 270 27.23 30.90 31.86
CA PRO A 270 26.91 31.16 33.25
C PRO A 270 27.53 32.47 33.77
N GLY A 271 26.73 33.54 33.77
CA GLY A 271 26.90 34.69 34.66
C GLY A 271 27.08 36.05 33.98
N GLY A 272 26.29 37.04 34.41
CA GLY A 272 26.53 38.46 34.12
C GLY A 272 25.29 39.28 33.82
N ARG A 273 24.62 39.82 34.86
CA ARG A 273 23.72 40.97 34.67
C ARG A 273 24.56 42.22 34.40
N MET A 274 24.40 42.84 33.24
CA MET A 274 24.53 44.29 33.05
C MET A 274 23.74 44.69 31.80
N GLY A 275 22.77 45.59 31.97
CA GLY A 275 21.94 46.06 30.85
C GLY A 275 22.51 47.32 30.20
N VAL A 276 22.29 47.45 28.91
CA VAL A 276 22.22 48.73 28.21
C VAL A 276 20.97 48.66 27.32
N PRO A 277 20.03 49.62 27.40
CA PRO A 277 18.81 49.57 26.61
C PRO A 277 19.11 49.91 25.14
N LEU A 278 18.73 49.05 24.21
CA LEU A 278 18.87 49.30 22.77
C LEU A 278 17.68 50.14 22.26
N SER A 279 17.52 51.35 22.79
CA SER A 279 16.56 52.36 22.31
C SER A 279 17.16 53.41 21.37
N ASP A 280 18.49 53.36 21.14
CA ASP A 280 19.26 54.38 20.42
C ASP A 280 19.82 53.90 19.06
N LEU A 281 19.14 52.96 18.39
CA LEU A 281 19.34 52.69 16.96
C LEU A 281 18.02 52.87 16.22
N THR A 282 17.83 54.07 15.69
CA THR A 282 16.73 54.42 14.79
C THR A 282 16.87 53.73 13.44
N ASP A 283 15.73 53.31 12.88
CA ASP A 283 15.54 52.65 11.57
C ASP A 283 15.97 51.18 11.44
N GLY A 284 15.11 50.29 11.97
CA GLY A 284 15.02 48.88 11.58
C GLY A 284 13.56 48.39 11.69
N PRO A 285 13.01 47.65 10.71
CA PRO A 285 11.61 47.23 10.72
C PRO A 285 11.35 46.10 11.73
N LEU A 286 10.17 46.14 12.34
CA LEU A 286 9.71 45.22 13.40
C LEU A 286 9.54 43.78 12.90
N LEU A 287 9.96 42.82 13.72
CA LEU A 287 9.69 41.39 13.51
C LEU A 287 8.23 41.05 13.84
N ARG A 288 7.48 40.56 12.84
CA ARG A 288 6.18 39.87 13.00
C ARG A 288 6.22 38.61 12.11
N ASN A 289 5.61 37.52 12.58
CA ASN A 289 5.47 36.20 11.97
C ASN A 289 6.70 35.26 12.11
N GLY A 290 6.53 34.20 12.90
CA GLY A 290 7.53 33.17 13.18
C GLY A 290 7.69 32.17 12.03
N THR A 291 8.50 32.52 11.04
CA THR A 291 9.03 31.59 10.03
C THR A 291 10.55 31.61 10.05
N ILE A 292 11.17 30.44 10.22
CA ILE A 292 12.58 30.25 9.87
C ILE A 292 12.66 30.18 8.33
N GLU A 293 12.81 31.33 7.68
CA GLU A 293 13.12 31.40 6.24
C GLU A 293 14.62 31.20 6.00
N TRP A 294 14.99 30.18 5.22
CA TRP A 294 16.36 29.99 4.75
C TRP A 294 16.73 30.81 3.49
N ARG A 295 16.21 32.04 3.37
CA ARG A 295 16.30 32.84 2.13
C ARG A 295 17.27 34.02 2.13
N SER A 296 17.80 34.47 3.26
CA SER A 296 18.42 35.80 3.36
C SER A 296 19.96 35.86 3.41
N TYR A 297 20.70 34.99 2.69
CA TYR A 297 22.17 35.16 2.54
C TYR A 297 22.78 34.84 1.15
N LEU A 298 21.98 34.66 0.10
CA LEU A 298 22.48 34.47 -1.28
C LEU A 298 21.92 35.49 -2.28
N SER A 299 22.08 36.78 -1.98
CA SER A 299 21.97 37.89 -2.95
C SER A 299 22.55 39.21 -2.42
N ARG A 300 23.87 39.32 -2.37
CA ARG A 300 24.54 40.64 -2.51
C ARG A 300 25.95 40.48 -3.07
N GLU A 301 26.20 41.09 -4.21
CA GLU A 301 27.41 40.91 -5.00
C GLU A 301 28.65 41.56 -4.37
N GLY A 302 29.81 40.99 -4.70
CA GLY A 302 31.03 41.70 -5.05
C GLY A 302 31.41 42.97 -4.29
N ARG A 303 32.17 42.81 -3.18
CA ARG A 303 33.34 43.62 -2.75
C ARG A 303 33.80 43.23 -1.34
N LEU A 304 34.28 41.98 -1.18
CA LEU A 304 34.92 41.52 0.06
C LEU A 304 36.15 40.60 -0.18
N ALA A 305 36.38 40.18 -1.43
CA ALA A 305 37.52 39.32 -1.78
C ALA A 305 38.90 40.00 -1.65
N GLU A 306 38.97 41.33 -1.81
CA GLU A 306 40.25 42.07 -1.77
C GLU A 306 40.71 42.44 -0.34
N GLN A 307 39.81 42.44 0.66
CA GLN A 307 40.18 42.78 2.05
C GLN A 307 40.55 41.56 2.91
N MET A 308 40.15 40.33 2.54
CA MET A 308 40.48 39.13 3.32
C MET A 308 41.86 38.53 2.97
N ALA A 309 42.42 38.85 1.80
CA ALA A 309 43.76 38.43 1.41
C ALA A 309 44.87 39.03 2.30
N ASP A 310 44.71 40.28 2.74
CA ASP A 310 45.72 40.99 3.56
C ASP A 310 45.73 40.55 5.04
N ALA A 311 44.65 39.93 5.52
CA ALA A 311 44.54 39.36 6.85
C ALA A 311 45.25 38.00 6.95
N ALA A 312 45.05 37.12 5.96
CA ALA A 312 45.65 35.79 5.92
C ALA A 312 47.20 35.82 5.90
N ALA A 313 47.79 36.84 5.26
CA ALA A 313 49.23 37.04 5.20
C ALA A 313 49.89 37.33 6.57
N ARG A 314 49.13 37.80 7.58
CA ARG A 314 49.68 38.24 8.88
C ARG A 314 49.70 37.16 9.97
N MET A 315 49.11 35.98 9.72
CA MET A 315 49.01 34.91 10.74
C MET A 315 50.10 33.83 10.66
N SER A 316 51.10 33.98 9.78
CA SER A 316 52.14 32.97 9.54
C SER A 316 53.41 33.09 10.43
N GLN A 317 53.35 33.84 11.53
CA GLN A 317 54.50 34.05 12.43
C GLN A 317 54.10 34.08 13.91
N HIS A 318 54.06 32.91 14.58
CA HIS A 318 54.66 32.63 15.90
C HIS A 318 54.29 31.20 16.37
N PRO A 319 55.18 30.46 17.05
CA PRO A 319 54.94 29.05 17.41
C PRO A 319 54.46 28.83 18.86
N ALA A 320 53.68 27.76 19.03
CA ALA A 320 53.49 26.92 20.23
C ALA A 320 53.23 27.58 21.60
N GLY A 321 51.99 27.48 22.09
CA GLY A 321 51.69 27.60 23.52
C GLY A 321 50.19 27.70 23.87
N SER A 322 49.80 27.01 24.94
CA SER A 322 48.48 27.03 25.60
C SER A 322 47.33 26.21 24.96
N ALA A 323 46.72 25.37 25.79
CA ALA A 323 45.50 24.62 25.47
C ALA A 323 44.27 25.39 25.99
N ALA A 324 43.46 25.96 25.09
CA ALA A 324 42.11 26.41 25.36
C ALA A 324 41.31 26.49 24.04
N TYR A 325 40.02 26.14 24.08
CA TYR A 325 39.04 26.26 22.99
C TYR A 325 39.40 25.55 21.66
N ALA A 326 39.26 24.22 21.66
CA ALA A 326 38.91 23.52 20.41
C ALA A 326 37.43 23.77 20.09
N SER A 327 37.10 24.06 18.84
CA SER A 327 35.72 24.07 18.36
C SER A 327 35.12 22.67 18.50
N THR A 328 33.87 22.60 18.96
CA THR A 328 33.12 21.34 19.10
C THR A 328 32.65 20.84 17.73
N ASN A 329 33.58 20.34 16.92
CA ASN A 329 33.23 19.56 15.73
C ASN A 329 32.48 18.31 16.20
N GLN A 330 31.20 18.22 15.87
CA GLN A 330 30.37 17.07 16.18
C GLN A 330 30.85 15.88 15.31
N CYS A 331 31.13 14.74 15.92
CA CYS A 331 31.65 13.55 15.23
C CYS A 331 30.56 12.50 14.99
N SER A 332 30.80 11.58 14.05
CA SER A 332 29.83 10.55 13.70
C SER A 332 29.94 9.35 14.65
N GLU A 333 29.50 9.56 15.87
CA GLU A 333 29.56 8.54 16.93
C GLU A 333 28.63 7.35 16.65
N PHE A 334 29.10 6.14 16.96
CA PHE A 334 28.35 4.89 16.81
C PHE A 334 28.38 4.09 18.11
N PHE A 335 27.19 3.74 18.63
CA PHE A 335 27.01 3.18 19.95
C PHE A 335 26.38 1.79 19.92
N ARG A 336 26.64 1.00 20.96
CA ARG A 336 25.93 -0.25 21.28
C ARG A 336 25.48 -0.26 22.73
N TYR A 337 24.25 -0.69 23.00
CA TYR A 337 23.76 -1.01 24.33
C TYR A 337 23.45 -2.50 24.47
N HIS A 338 23.77 -3.08 25.62
CA HIS A 338 23.52 -4.50 25.90
C HIS A 338 22.23 -4.67 26.70
N THR A 339 21.24 -5.39 26.17
CA THR A 339 19.99 -5.68 26.91
C THR A 339 20.10 -6.92 27.81
N ARG A 340 21.08 -7.79 27.56
CA ARG A 340 21.25 -9.10 28.18
C ARG A 340 22.74 -9.51 28.24
N GLY A 341 23.06 -10.54 29.00
CA GLY A 341 24.44 -11.02 29.20
C GLY A 341 25.18 -10.30 30.34
N LEU A 342 26.51 -10.48 30.41
CA LEU A 342 27.35 -9.96 31.51
C LEU A 342 27.49 -8.42 31.52
N ASP A 343 27.25 -7.80 30.37
CA ASP A 343 27.31 -6.34 30.20
C ASP A 343 25.94 -5.69 30.08
N ALA A 344 24.86 -6.43 30.40
CA ALA A 344 23.49 -5.91 30.42
C ALA A 344 23.39 -4.59 31.21
N GLY A 345 22.75 -3.58 30.61
CA GLY A 345 22.62 -2.25 31.18
C GLY A 345 23.77 -1.29 30.88
N LYS A 346 24.73 -1.64 30.00
CA LYS A 346 25.89 -0.79 29.67
C LYS A 346 25.90 -0.37 28.21
N TRP A 347 26.54 0.79 27.96
CA TRP A 347 26.87 1.29 26.64
C TRP A 347 28.35 1.05 26.26
N ASP A 348 28.58 0.75 24.98
CA ASP A 348 29.87 0.79 24.31
C ASP A 348 29.86 1.88 23.25
N LEU A 349 30.92 2.68 23.18
CA LEU A 349 31.23 3.53 22.04
C LEU A 349 32.05 2.69 21.04
N LEU A 350 31.42 2.27 19.95
CA LEU A 350 32.05 1.43 18.92
C LEU A 350 32.98 2.23 18.00
N ALA A 351 32.61 3.49 17.71
CA ALA A 351 33.43 4.44 17.00
C ALA A 351 33.11 5.86 17.49
N PHE A 352 34.14 6.66 17.77
CA PHE A 352 34.00 8.10 18.03
C PHE A 352 33.64 8.86 16.74
N ASP A 353 34.21 8.44 15.61
CA ASP A 353 33.83 8.89 14.29
C ASP A 353 33.81 7.70 13.30
N THR A 354 32.65 7.43 12.71
CA THR A 354 32.51 6.41 11.68
C THR A 354 33.16 6.81 10.36
N ALA A 355 33.25 8.10 10.02
CA ALA A 355 33.87 8.54 8.76
C ALA A 355 35.36 8.19 8.70
N ALA A 356 36.11 8.48 9.78
CA ALA A 356 37.50 8.05 9.96
C ALA A 356 37.72 6.53 9.85
N SER A 357 36.65 5.73 10.02
CA SER A 357 36.65 4.26 9.95
C SER A 357 36.01 3.70 8.65
N GLY A 358 35.78 4.55 7.63
CA GLY A 358 35.19 4.16 6.35
C GLY A 358 33.67 3.94 6.37
N GLY A 359 33.00 4.35 7.44
CA GLY A 359 31.55 4.43 7.58
C GLY A 359 30.98 5.78 7.11
N PRO A 360 29.70 6.07 7.42
CA PRO A 360 29.08 7.34 7.07
C PRO A 360 29.65 8.52 7.88
N PRO A 361 29.55 9.76 7.36
CA PRO A 361 29.75 10.99 8.12
C PRO A 361 28.56 11.27 9.05
N VAL A 362 28.58 12.42 9.74
CA VAL A 362 27.49 12.83 10.64
C VAL A 362 26.19 13.01 9.86
N ILE A 363 25.24 12.11 10.10
CA ILE A 363 23.96 12.05 9.36
C ILE A 363 22.72 12.14 10.26
N SER A 364 21.71 12.84 9.76
CA SER A 364 20.35 12.89 10.28
C SER A 364 19.32 12.34 9.28
N ASP A 365 18.18 11.86 9.77
CA ASP A 365 17.03 11.41 8.95
C ASP A 365 17.37 10.34 7.90
N HIS A 366 18.45 9.59 8.14
CA HIS A 366 18.80 8.36 7.44
C HIS A 366 17.84 7.22 7.86
N GLN A 367 18.04 6.03 7.30
CA GLN A 367 17.43 4.81 7.82
C GLN A 367 18.47 3.74 8.11
N MET A 368 18.14 2.88 9.08
CA MET A 368 18.92 1.71 9.46
C MET A 368 18.03 0.46 9.39
N ALA A 369 18.60 -0.66 8.95
CA ALA A 369 18.00 -1.99 9.07
C ALA A 369 19.09 -2.99 9.47
N ILE A 370 18.72 -4.10 10.10
CA ILE A 370 19.68 -5.11 10.56
C ILE A 370 19.25 -6.50 10.09
N ASP A 371 20.20 -7.23 9.48
CA ASP A 371 20.11 -8.68 9.35
C ASP A 371 20.80 -9.28 10.57
N SER A 372 19.99 -9.62 11.58
CA SER A 372 20.47 -10.19 12.85
C SER A 372 21.17 -11.54 12.63
N GLU A 373 20.74 -12.32 11.62
CA GLU A 373 21.31 -13.64 11.35
C GLU A 373 22.67 -13.54 10.64
N ALA A 374 22.76 -12.69 9.61
CA ALA A 374 24.02 -12.37 8.94
C ALA A 374 24.97 -11.53 9.81
N GLN A 375 24.47 -10.90 10.88
CA GLN A 375 25.19 -9.97 11.75
C GLN A 375 25.70 -8.74 10.98
N VAL A 376 24.82 -8.13 10.17
CA VAL A 376 25.11 -6.95 9.34
C VAL A 376 24.05 -5.88 9.53
N ILE A 377 24.49 -4.65 9.79
CA ILE A 377 23.64 -3.45 9.80
C ILE A 377 23.79 -2.75 8.46
N TYR A 378 22.67 -2.31 7.89
CA TYR A 378 22.59 -1.52 6.66
C TYR A 378 22.14 -0.10 6.99
N VAL A 379 22.80 0.90 6.37
CA VAL A 379 22.52 2.33 6.59
C VAL A 379 22.37 2.99 5.22
N PHE A 380 21.27 3.70 4.97
CA PHE A 380 21.06 4.42 3.72
C PHE A 380 20.64 5.88 3.94
N GLY A 381 21.17 6.76 3.09
CA GLY A 381 20.73 8.14 2.97
C GLY A 381 20.97 8.98 4.22
N GLY A 382 20.16 10.01 4.37
CA GLY A 382 20.28 11.02 5.41
C GLY A 382 20.97 12.30 4.91
N HIS A 383 20.71 13.39 5.62
CA HIS A 383 21.34 14.69 5.39
C HIS A 383 22.70 14.71 6.08
N VAL A 384 23.74 15.24 5.42
CA VAL A 384 25.09 15.38 5.99
C VAL A 384 25.25 16.76 6.61
N ASN A 385 25.74 16.85 7.85
CA ASN A 385 25.70 18.08 8.64
C ASN A 385 26.95 18.98 8.52
N GLU A 386 27.84 18.73 7.56
CA GLU A 386 29.10 19.47 7.41
C GLU A 386 28.92 20.82 6.66
N THR A 387 29.73 21.81 7.06
CA THR A 387 29.57 23.22 6.69
C THR A 387 30.54 23.73 5.63
N GLU A 388 31.44 22.87 5.11
CA GLU A 388 32.38 23.27 4.05
C GLU A 388 31.81 23.04 2.64
N TRP A 389 32.10 23.99 1.76
CA TRP A 389 31.43 24.17 0.46
C TRP A 389 31.46 22.92 -0.45
N ASP A 390 30.31 22.63 -1.07
CA ASP A 390 30.10 21.68 -2.17
C ASP A 390 30.33 20.18 -1.89
N ALA A 391 30.61 19.80 -0.64
CA ALA A 391 30.65 18.40 -0.21
C ALA A 391 29.23 17.74 -0.23
N MET A 392 29.19 16.41 -0.29
CA MET A 392 27.98 15.61 -0.51
C MET A 392 26.86 15.93 0.51
N LYS A 393 25.80 16.64 0.06
CA LYS A 393 24.61 16.98 0.89
C LYS A 393 23.86 15.78 1.48
N PHE A 394 24.12 14.58 0.97
CA PHE A 394 23.42 13.35 1.32
C PHE A 394 24.41 12.19 1.41
N SER A 395 24.17 11.29 2.36
CA SER A 395 24.97 10.07 2.52
C SER A 395 24.52 8.93 1.60
N GLY A 396 25.42 7.98 1.35
CA GLY A 396 25.22 6.84 0.47
C GLY A 396 24.65 5.59 1.15
N MET A 397 24.96 4.43 0.58
CA MET A 397 24.56 3.11 1.09
C MET A 397 25.75 2.41 1.77
N TYR A 398 25.65 2.14 3.06
CA TYR A 398 26.69 1.48 3.85
C TYR A 398 26.18 0.16 4.43
N SER A 399 27.13 -0.74 4.72
CA SER A 399 26.93 -1.81 5.69
C SER A 399 28.03 -1.82 6.74
N TYR A 400 27.69 -2.26 7.95
CA TYR A 400 28.60 -2.56 9.04
C TYR A 400 28.49 -4.04 9.39
N ASP A 401 29.59 -4.78 9.20
CA ASP A 401 29.73 -6.16 9.64
C ASP A 401 30.05 -6.16 11.14
N ILE A 402 29.12 -6.64 11.96
CA ILE A 402 29.22 -6.61 13.43
C ILE A 402 30.36 -7.49 13.92
N ARG A 403 30.57 -8.64 13.26
CA ARG A 403 31.54 -9.68 13.67
C ARG A 403 33.00 -9.23 13.47
N THR A 404 33.25 -8.43 12.44
CA THR A 404 34.59 -7.91 12.09
C THR A 404 34.76 -6.45 12.47
N SER A 405 33.68 -5.77 12.86
CA SER A 405 33.61 -4.34 13.17
C SER A 405 34.04 -3.44 12.00
N ARG A 406 33.66 -3.80 10.78
CA ARG A 406 34.09 -3.10 9.55
C ARG A 406 32.93 -2.49 8.78
N TRP A 407 33.12 -1.24 8.39
CA TRP A 407 32.26 -0.56 7.43
C TRP A 407 32.59 -0.93 5.98
N LYS A 408 31.59 -0.81 5.12
CA LYS A 408 31.68 -0.98 3.67
C LYS A 408 30.66 -0.08 2.98
N LEU A 409 31.15 0.82 2.14
CA LEU A 409 30.35 1.61 1.21
C LEU A 409 29.97 0.77 -0.02
N TYR A 410 28.71 0.87 -0.45
CA TYR A 410 28.24 0.39 -1.74
C TYR A 410 28.12 1.58 -2.70
N ASN A 411 28.63 1.43 -3.93
CA ASN A 411 28.41 2.43 -4.97
C ASN A 411 27.00 2.27 -5.55
N THR A 412 26.01 2.93 -4.92
CA THR A 412 24.59 2.91 -5.33
C THR A 412 24.15 4.19 -6.02
N SER A 413 25.08 5.13 -6.29
CA SER A 413 24.79 6.48 -6.77
C SER A 413 25.90 7.02 -7.67
N ASP A 414 26.34 6.21 -8.64
CA ASP A 414 27.30 6.65 -9.64
C ASP A 414 26.56 7.32 -10.82
N ALA A 415 26.84 8.60 -11.06
CA ALA A 415 26.24 9.34 -12.17
C ALA A 415 26.68 8.82 -13.56
N TYR A 416 27.71 7.96 -13.60
CA TYR A 416 28.23 7.32 -14.80
C TYR A 416 27.93 5.82 -14.88
N ALA A 417 27.20 5.23 -13.93
CA ALA A 417 26.87 3.80 -13.99
C ALA A 417 25.73 3.50 -14.97
N SER A 418 25.94 2.48 -15.79
CA SER A 418 24.94 1.83 -16.65
C SER A 418 23.93 0.96 -15.89
N HIS A 419 23.57 1.33 -14.66
CA HIS A 419 22.69 0.55 -13.78
C HIS A 419 21.73 1.47 -13.03
N PRO A 420 20.52 0.99 -12.66
CA PRO A 420 19.65 1.72 -11.74
C PRO A 420 20.43 2.08 -10.47
N SER A 421 20.42 3.37 -10.13
CA SER A 421 20.99 3.89 -8.88
C SER A 421 19.84 4.35 -8.00
N ILE A 422 19.99 4.24 -6.68
CA ILE A 422 18.96 4.74 -5.75
C ILE A 422 19.28 6.22 -5.47
N PRO A 423 18.41 7.17 -5.84
CA PRO A 423 18.66 8.59 -5.58
C PRO A 423 18.97 8.86 -4.11
N PRO A 424 20.02 9.64 -3.79
CA PRO A 424 20.32 10.06 -2.43
C PRO A 424 19.17 10.93 -1.87
N ARG A 425 18.84 10.72 -0.59
CA ARG A 425 17.58 11.18 0.04
C ARG A 425 17.65 11.15 1.56
N PHE A 426 16.73 11.83 2.23
CA PHE A 426 16.55 11.80 3.69
C PHE A 426 15.06 11.76 4.07
N GLY A 427 14.73 11.38 5.30
CA GLY A 427 13.35 11.22 5.79
C GLY A 427 12.51 10.19 5.04
N HIS A 428 13.17 9.29 4.31
CA HIS A 428 12.59 8.18 3.56
C HIS A 428 12.29 6.98 4.47
N SER A 429 11.62 5.96 3.93
CA SER A 429 11.46 4.66 4.59
C SER A 429 12.39 3.61 3.98
N MET A 430 12.96 2.75 4.84
CA MET A 430 13.72 1.57 4.46
C MET A 430 13.31 0.40 5.35
N VAL A 431 13.04 -0.76 4.75
CA VAL A 431 12.71 -2.01 5.46
C VAL A 431 13.42 -3.20 4.82
N LEU A 432 13.74 -4.23 5.61
CA LEU A 432 14.43 -5.43 5.16
C LEU A 432 13.46 -6.61 5.08
N ASP A 433 13.29 -7.18 3.89
CA ASP A 433 12.77 -8.53 3.73
C ASP A 433 13.91 -9.52 4.01
N THR A 434 13.90 -10.12 5.19
CA THR A 434 14.90 -11.10 5.63
C THR A 434 14.79 -12.44 4.90
N ASN A 435 13.58 -12.81 4.47
CA ASN A 435 13.33 -14.06 3.73
C ASN A 435 13.94 -14.03 2.32
N ASN A 436 13.94 -12.86 1.68
CA ASN A 436 14.48 -12.64 0.33
C ASN A 436 15.77 -11.79 0.31
N GLN A 437 16.37 -11.52 1.47
CA GLN A 437 17.58 -10.69 1.65
C GLN A 437 17.55 -9.39 0.81
N THR A 438 16.43 -8.67 0.86
CA THR A 438 16.17 -7.51 0.00
C THR A 438 15.73 -6.31 0.82
N LEU A 439 16.41 -5.18 0.65
CA LEU A 439 15.98 -3.91 1.21
C LEU A 439 15.00 -3.22 0.26
N PHE A 440 13.87 -2.76 0.78
CA PHE A 440 12.98 -1.81 0.10
C PHE A 440 13.31 -0.40 0.57
N ILE A 441 13.51 0.54 -0.35
CA ILE A 441 13.83 1.95 -0.07
C ILE A 441 12.88 2.84 -0.88
N PHE A 442 12.12 3.72 -0.23
CA PHE A 442 11.07 4.47 -0.89
C PHE A 442 10.70 5.80 -0.23
N GLY A 443 10.23 6.73 -1.07
CA GLY A 443 9.79 8.07 -0.69
C GLY A 443 10.86 8.93 0.00
N GLY A 444 10.43 9.82 0.89
CA GLY A 444 11.28 10.80 1.58
C GLY A 444 11.47 12.08 0.76
N GLN A 445 12.53 12.81 1.05
CA GLN A 445 12.86 14.09 0.42
C GLN A 445 14.24 14.06 -0.25
N ARG A 446 14.33 14.72 -1.40
CA ARG A 446 15.58 15.11 -2.05
C ARG A 446 15.44 16.55 -2.52
N GLU A 447 16.36 17.41 -2.10
CA GLU A 447 16.27 18.87 -2.30
C GLU A 447 14.90 19.38 -1.83
N GLU A 448 14.19 20.21 -2.59
CA GLU A 448 12.84 20.69 -2.26
C GLU A 448 11.69 19.71 -2.61
N ARG A 449 12.00 18.52 -3.13
CA ARG A 449 11.00 17.58 -3.65
C ARG A 449 10.77 16.43 -2.68
N TYR A 450 9.51 16.22 -2.32
CA TYR A 450 9.07 14.96 -1.73
C TYR A 450 8.95 13.91 -2.85
N LEU A 451 9.30 12.68 -2.52
CA LEU A 451 9.44 11.59 -3.47
C LEU A 451 8.30 10.58 -3.27
N ALA A 452 7.89 9.96 -4.37
CA ALA A 452 7.00 8.80 -4.40
C ALA A 452 7.61 7.67 -5.24
N ASP A 453 8.93 7.57 -5.27
CA ASP A 453 9.67 6.50 -5.93
C ASP A 453 9.93 5.33 -4.96
N MET A 454 10.20 4.14 -5.52
CA MET A 454 10.45 2.93 -4.73
C MET A 454 11.41 1.99 -5.46
N TYR A 455 12.44 1.60 -4.73
CA TYR A 455 13.52 0.72 -5.19
C TYR A 455 13.66 -0.48 -4.28
N THR A 456 14.15 -1.59 -4.83
CA THR A 456 14.71 -2.70 -4.07
C THR A 456 16.20 -2.84 -4.30
N PHE A 457 16.92 -3.22 -3.25
CA PHE A 457 18.33 -3.60 -3.28
C PHE A 457 18.47 -5.04 -2.78
N HIS A 458 18.71 -5.97 -3.70
CA HIS A 458 18.94 -7.38 -3.39
C HIS A 458 20.37 -7.56 -2.89
N ILE A 459 20.54 -7.89 -1.61
CA ILE A 459 21.82 -7.87 -0.90
C ILE A 459 22.87 -8.84 -1.51
N PRO A 460 22.54 -10.11 -1.85
CA PRO A 460 23.52 -11.07 -2.36
C PRO A 460 24.15 -10.65 -3.69
N THR A 461 23.34 -10.23 -4.67
CA THR A 461 23.81 -9.82 -6.00
C THR A 461 24.18 -8.34 -6.08
N ARG A 462 23.78 -7.53 -5.09
CA ARG A 462 23.92 -6.07 -5.03
C ARG A 462 23.19 -5.35 -6.18
N THR A 463 22.11 -5.96 -6.66
CA THR A 463 21.30 -5.43 -7.77
C THR A 463 20.27 -4.46 -7.23
N VAL A 464 20.21 -3.26 -7.82
CA VAL A 464 19.12 -2.30 -7.62
C VAL A 464 18.05 -2.56 -8.67
N THR A 465 16.78 -2.62 -8.26
CA THR A 465 15.63 -2.67 -9.16
C THR A 465 14.70 -1.50 -8.83
N GLU A 466 14.28 -0.74 -9.84
CA GLU A 466 13.22 0.26 -9.68
C GLU A 466 11.86 -0.44 -9.77
N LEU A 467 11.02 -0.29 -8.73
CA LEU A 467 9.67 -0.82 -8.72
C LEU A 467 8.66 0.24 -9.17
N PHE A 468 8.86 1.50 -8.75
CA PHE A 468 8.06 2.63 -9.19
C PHE A 468 8.94 3.88 -9.29
N SER A 469 8.87 4.57 -10.43
CA SER A 469 9.32 5.97 -10.57
C SER A 469 8.38 6.94 -9.84
N ASN A 470 7.09 6.58 -9.76
CA ASN A 470 6.06 7.28 -9.00
C ASN A 470 4.91 6.33 -8.62
N PHE A 471 4.84 5.88 -7.37
CA PHE A 471 3.76 5.02 -6.89
C PHE A 471 2.43 5.76 -6.70
N ALA A 472 2.43 7.08 -6.48
CA ALA A 472 1.20 7.88 -6.38
C ALA A 472 0.40 7.81 -7.70
N ALA A 473 1.11 7.85 -8.83
CA ALA A 473 0.53 7.75 -10.18
C ALA A 473 -0.18 6.41 -10.48
N VAL A 474 0.07 5.36 -9.67
CA VAL A 474 -0.58 4.04 -9.78
C VAL A 474 -1.48 3.72 -8.58
N GLY A 475 -1.91 4.74 -7.83
CA GLY A 475 -2.84 4.60 -6.70
C GLY A 475 -2.19 4.23 -5.37
N GLY A 476 -0.89 4.48 -5.22
CA GLY A 476 -0.20 4.50 -3.92
C GLY A 476 -0.34 5.83 -3.17
N PRO A 477 0.34 5.99 -2.03
CA PRO A 477 0.35 7.24 -1.26
C PRO A 477 0.93 8.42 -2.06
N ASP A 478 0.56 9.64 -1.67
CA ASP A 478 1.17 10.87 -2.18
C ASP A 478 2.64 11.02 -1.71
N PRO A 479 3.47 11.83 -2.41
CA PRO A 479 4.86 12.05 -2.05
C PRO A 479 5.02 12.64 -0.64
N CYS A 480 5.77 11.96 0.22
CA CYS A 480 5.75 12.22 1.66
C CYS A 480 7.15 12.23 2.31
N PHE A 481 7.33 13.09 3.31
CA PHE A 481 8.56 13.27 4.09
C PHE A 481 8.37 12.87 5.57
N THR A 482 9.38 12.23 6.14
CA THR A 482 9.37 11.55 7.46
C THR A 482 8.39 10.38 7.59
N GLN A 483 7.82 9.91 6.47
CA GLN A 483 7.07 8.66 6.42
C GLN A 483 7.84 7.51 7.11
N ARG A 484 7.12 6.67 7.83
CA ARG A 484 7.68 5.48 8.49
C ARG A 484 7.05 4.22 7.91
N ALA A 485 7.80 3.12 7.95
CA ALA A 485 7.30 1.84 7.50
C ALA A 485 7.86 0.70 8.35
N VAL A 486 7.10 -0.38 8.41
CA VAL A 486 7.47 -1.68 8.97
C VAL A 486 7.02 -2.77 7.99
N ILE A 487 7.56 -3.98 8.14
CA ILE A 487 7.34 -5.08 7.20
C ILE A 487 6.94 -6.37 7.92
N ASP A 488 5.91 -7.04 7.42
CA ASP A 488 5.61 -8.43 7.72
C ASP A 488 6.16 -9.30 6.58
N CYS A 489 7.30 -9.96 6.83
CA CYS A 489 7.97 -10.82 5.87
C CYS A 489 7.22 -12.14 5.61
N GLU A 490 6.28 -12.52 6.49
CA GLU A 490 5.45 -13.72 6.33
C GLU A 490 4.28 -13.44 5.37
N THR A 491 3.58 -12.32 5.54
CA THR A 491 2.48 -11.93 4.65
C THR A 491 2.92 -11.14 3.42
N ARG A 492 4.21 -10.75 3.34
CA ARG A 492 4.79 -9.89 2.30
C ARG A 492 4.03 -8.56 2.16
N GLU A 493 3.76 -7.95 3.32
CA GLU A 493 3.09 -6.65 3.42
C GLU A 493 4.03 -5.63 4.10
N ILE A 494 4.18 -4.46 3.48
CA ILE A 494 4.83 -3.29 4.08
C ILE A 494 3.72 -2.34 4.54
N TYR A 495 3.71 -2.01 5.82
CA TYR A 495 2.76 -1.07 6.43
C TYR A 495 3.41 0.31 6.52
N VAL A 496 2.77 1.31 5.92
CA VAL A 496 3.32 2.67 5.76
C VAL A 496 2.45 3.67 6.51
N PHE A 497 3.12 4.55 7.27
CA PHE A 497 2.56 5.58 8.12
C PHE A 497 3.05 6.92 7.63
N GLY A 498 2.14 7.73 7.08
CA GLY A 498 2.47 9.01 6.49
C GLY A 498 3.01 10.04 7.49
N GLY A 499 3.60 11.08 6.93
CA GLY A 499 4.15 12.24 7.62
C GLY A 499 3.71 13.51 6.91
N LEU A 500 4.67 14.35 6.50
CA LEU A 500 4.39 15.59 5.78
C LEU A 500 4.21 15.33 4.28
N SER A 501 3.05 15.69 3.74
CA SER A 501 2.76 15.71 2.29
C SER A 501 2.82 17.15 1.76
N ARG A 502 2.90 17.35 0.44
CA ARG A 502 2.76 18.68 -0.20
C ARG A 502 1.77 18.60 -1.36
N ALA A 503 0.70 19.41 -1.31
CA ALA A 503 -0.29 19.49 -2.39
C ALA A 503 0.29 20.01 -3.72
N LYS A 504 1.31 20.88 -3.65
CA LYS A 504 2.11 21.35 -4.80
C LYS A 504 3.58 21.49 -4.36
N PRO A 505 4.58 21.36 -5.26
CA PRO A 505 6.00 21.44 -4.87
C PRO A 505 6.38 22.71 -4.09
N ALA A 506 5.71 23.84 -4.37
CA ALA A 506 5.93 25.12 -3.71
C ALA A 506 4.90 25.46 -2.60
N SER A 507 3.98 24.56 -2.24
CA SER A 507 3.06 24.79 -1.12
C SER A 507 3.72 24.44 0.21
N SER A 508 3.22 25.03 1.30
CA SER A 508 3.53 24.59 2.66
C SER A 508 3.28 23.08 2.82
N PRO A 509 4.08 22.38 3.63
CA PRO A 509 3.79 21.00 4.02
C PRO A 509 2.46 20.90 4.78
N ILE A 510 1.74 19.81 4.58
CA ILE A 510 0.46 19.50 5.25
C ILE A 510 0.49 18.10 5.87
N LEU A 511 -0.37 17.88 6.86
CA LEU A 511 -0.68 16.55 7.39
C LEU A 511 -2.04 16.11 6.83
N GLU A 512 -2.11 14.91 6.27
CA GLU A 512 -3.37 14.32 5.81
C GLU A 512 -4.24 13.87 7.00
N ALA A 513 -5.46 14.40 7.08
CA ALA A 513 -6.43 14.02 8.12
C ALA A 513 -7.08 12.65 7.87
N ASP A 514 -7.42 12.35 6.61
CA ASP A 514 -8.34 11.26 6.25
C ASP A 514 -7.63 9.90 6.06
N SER A 515 -6.94 9.43 7.09
CA SER A 515 -6.11 8.20 7.14
C SER A 515 -4.86 8.23 6.24
N PRO A 516 -3.68 8.64 6.75
CA PRO A 516 -2.40 8.61 6.03
C PRO A 516 -1.74 7.22 6.04
N TYR A 517 -2.52 6.14 6.15
CA TYR A 517 -2.05 4.78 6.39
C TYR A 517 -2.23 3.88 5.15
N TRP A 518 -1.22 3.10 4.81
CA TRP A 518 -1.19 2.31 3.56
C TRP A 518 -0.57 0.93 3.76
N ILE A 519 -1.00 -0.03 2.94
CA ILE A 519 -0.33 -1.33 2.75
C ILE A 519 0.24 -1.37 1.34
N TYR A 520 1.48 -1.81 1.22
CA TYR A 520 2.03 -2.33 -0.03
C TYR A 520 2.21 -3.85 0.08
N ARG A 521 1.60 -4.62 -0.83
CA ARG A 521 1.72 -6.09 -0.88
C ARG A 521 2.47 -6.52 -2.13
N TYR A 522 3.46 -7.39 -1.98
CA TYR A 522 4.28 -7.89 -3.08
C TYR A 522 4.31 -9.43 -3.10
N THR A 523 4.35 -10.02 -4.29
CA THR A 523 4.59 -11.47 -4.44
C THR A 523 6.09 -11.75 -4.49
N HIS A 524 6.84 -10.90 -5.19
CA HIS A 524 8.27 -11.01 -5.45
C HIS A 524 8.92 -9.63 -5.26
N PRO A 525 10.04 -9.47 -4.53
CA PRO A 525 10.66 -8.16 -4.31
C PRO A 525 11.13 -7.44 -5.57
N GLU A 526 11.44 -8.19 -6.63
CA GLU A 526 11.87 -7.68 -7.94
C GLU A 526 10.72 -7.29 -8.88
N VAL A 527 9.46 -7.47 -8.46
CA VAL A 527 8.26 -7.17 -9.27
C VAL A 527 7.37 -6.16 -8.55
N PRO A 528 6.87 -5.10 -9.24
CA PRO A 528 5.95 -4.14 -8.65
C PRO A 528 4.69 -4.81 -8.08
N GLY A 529 4.53 -4.74 -6.76
CA GLY A 529 3.35 -5.16 -6.02
C GLY A 529 2.18 -4.17 -6.11
N LYS A 530 1.21 -4.32 -5.20
CA LYS A 530 -0.04 -3.54 -5.16
C LYS A 530 -0.13 -2.69 -3.90
N TRP A 531 -0.43 -1.40 -4.08
CA TRP A 531 -0.80 -0.48 -3.01
C TRP A 531 -2.29 -0.60 -2.66
N SER A 532 -2.63 -0.37 -1.39
CA SER A 532 -4.01 -0.29 -0.90
C SER A 532 -4.07 0.56 0.36
N LYS A 533 -5.03 1.48 0.45
CA LYS A 533 -5.21 2.34 1.62
C LYS A 533 -5.72 1.54 2.82
N LEU A 534 -5.23 1.83 4.02
CA LEU A 534 -5.78 1.33 5.27
C LEU A 534 -7.00 2.18 5.67
N VAL A 535 -8.14 1.51 5.87
CA VAL A 535 -9.42 2.17 6.22
C VAL A 535 -9.64 2.06 7.73
N PRO A 536 -10.16 3.09 8.43
CA PRO A 536 -10.58 2.95 9.82
C PRO A 536 -11.56 1.78 10.07
N ASP A 537 -11.67 1.32 11.32
CA ASP A 537 -12.74 0.38 11.68
C ASP A 537 -14.13 1.01 11.45
N LYS A 538 -15.18 0.18 11.38
CA LYS A 538 -16.57 0.64 11.13
C LYS A 538 -17.15 1.49 12.28
N ASP A 539 -16.55 1.45 13.46
CA ASP A 539 -17.01 2.13 14.66
C ASP A 539 -16.59 3.62 14.66
N PRO A 540 -17.53 4.58 14.56
CA PRO A 540 -17.21 6.00 14.53
C PRO A 540 -16.71 6.54 15.89
N ASP A 541 -16.95 5.82 17.00
CA ASP A 541 -16.47 6.18 18.33
C ASP A 541 -15.09 5.56 18.65
N SER A 542 -14.52 4.75 17.75
CA SER A 542 -13.19 4.15 17.92
C SER A 542 -12.10 5.23 18.02
N PRO A 543 -11.24 5.22 19.04
CA PRO A 543 -10.17 6.19 19.17
C PRO A 543 -9.13 6.03 18.05
N TRP A 544 -8.56 7.14 17.58
CA TRP A 544 -7.52 7.16 16.56
C TRP A 544 -6.36 8.11 16.92
N PRO A 545 -5.12 7.81 16.50
CA PRO A 545 -4.02 8.76 16.60
C PRO A 545 -4.25 9.95 15.67
N GLN A 546 -4.02 11.17 16.18
CA GLN A 546 -4.04 12.37 15.33
C GLN A 546 -2.94 12.30 14.24
N PRO A 547 -3.15 12.96 13.07
CA PRO A 547 -2.13 13.10 12.03
C PRO A 547 -0.82 13.65 12.60
N ARG A 548 0.32 13.13 12.13
CA ARG A 548 1.62 13.43 12.74
C ARG A 548 2.81 13.19 11.83
N TYR A 549 3.89 13.94 12.05
CA TYR A 549 5.19 13.70 11.42
C TYR A 549 6.29 13.49 12.47
N ALA A 550 7.48 13.03 12.05
CA ALA A 550 8.62 12.74 12.92
C ALA A 550 8.34 11.80 14.12
N HIS A 551 7.29 10.99 14.03
CA HIS A 551 6.95 9.92 14.98
C HIS A 551 7.87 8.70 14.78
N GLN A 552 7.74 7.66 15.61
CA GLN A 552 8.31 6.34 15.33
C GLN A 552 7.25 5.24 15.39
N VAL A 553 7.54 4.14 14.70
CA VAL A 553 6.80 2.87 14.77
C VAL A 553 7.76 1.69 14.90
N VAL A 554 7.30 0.65 15.59
CA VAL A 554 7.91 -0.69 15.61
C VAL A 554 6.83 -1.74 15.39
N TYR A 555 7.22 -2.96 15.04
CA TYR A 555 6.31 -4.05 14.70
C TYR A 555 6.64 -5.29 15.53
N ASP A 556 5.61 -5.98 15.98
CA ASP A 556 5.68 -7.30 16.59
C ASP A 556 5.18 -8.33 15.56
N ALA A 557 6.07 -9.15 15.01
CA ALA A 557 5.72 -10.16 14.03
C ALA A 557 4.92 -11.34 14.62
N LYS A 558 4.96 -11.56 15.94
CA LYS A 558 4.19 -12.62 16.63
C LYS A 558 2.74 -12.20 16.83
N SER A 559 2.52 -10.99 17.34
CA SER A 559 1.16 -10.46 17.58
C SER A 559 0.58 -9.71 16.38
N LYS A 560 1.34 -9.57 15.29
CA LYS A 560 0.98 -8.83 14.07
C LYS A 560 0.53 -7.39 14.37
N THR A 561 1.15 -6.77 15.37
CA THR A 561 0.77 -5.47 15.95
C THR A 561 1.82 -4.42 15.64
N VAL A 562 1.40 -3.22 15.25
CA VAL A 562 2.30 -2.05 15.13
C VAL A 562 2.15 -1.18 16.37
N TYR A 563 3.26 -0.72 16.95
CA TYR A 563 3.28 0.25 18.03
C TYR A 563 3.77 1.59 17.52
N MET A 564 3.11 2.70 17.90
CA MET A 564 3.41 4.06 17.44
C MET A 564 3.54 5.02 18.62
N HIS A 565 4.60 5.83 18.65
CA HIS A 565 4.83 6.82 19.69
C HIS A 565 5.08 8.24 19.15
N GLY A 566 4.50 9.22 19.84
CA GLY A 566 4.88 10.63 19.79
C GLY A 566 4.86 11.25 18.39
N GLY A 567 5.79 12.16 18.12
CA GLY A 567 5.83 12.98 16.89
C GLY A 567 5.13 14.33 17.05
N ASN A 568 4.73 14.91 15.93
CA ASN A 568 4.39 16.33 15.82
C ASN A 568 3.03 16.50 15.13
N GLY A 569 2.03 17.06 15.81
CA GLY A 569 0.63 17.15 15.35
C GLY A 569 0.29 18.30 14.39
N GLY A 570 1.25 19.15 14.04
CA GLY A 570 1.05 20.33 13.19
C GLY A 570 0.86 21.65 13.96
N LEU A 571 0.47 22.69 13.23
CA LEU A 571 0.00 23.98 13.73
C LEU A 571 -1.50 24.05 13.44
N ASP A 572 -2.32 24.49 14.41
CA ASP A 572 -3.77 24.58 14.21
C ASP A 572 -4.09 25.75 13.25
N ALA A 573 -4.99 25.53 12.27
CA ALA A 573 -5.23 26.46 11.16
C ALA A 573 -6.01 27.73 11.55
N ASP A 574 -6.54 27.77 12.78
CA ASP A 574 -7.45 28.82 13.26
C ASP A 574 -6.72 30.06 13.84
N ASP A 575 -5.40 30.00 14.07
CA ASP A 575 -4.59 31.12 14.60
C ASP A 575 -4.31 32.25 13.56
N PHE A 576 -4.89 32.16 12.36
CA PHE A 576 -4.81 33.19 11.30
C PHE A 576 -6.12 33.97 11.10
N SER A 577 -6.94 34.16 12.15
CA SER A 577 -7.95 35.22 12.15
C SER A 577 -7.34 36.59 12.48
N ASP A 578 -6.56 37.17 11.55
CA ASP A 578 -6.12 38.57 11.64
C ASP A 578 -7.33 39.47 11.29
N ASP A 579 -7.77 40.29 12.25
CA ASP A 579 -8.76 41.35 12.02
C ASP A 579 -8.19 42.36 11.01
N GLY A 580 -8.68 42.36 9.76
CA GLY A 580 -8.14 43.20 8.69
C GLY A 580 -9.12 43.44 7.54
N ASP A 581 -9.77 44.61 7.56
CA ASP A 581 -10.74 45.10 6.57
C ASP A 581 -10.43 44.77 5.09
N GLY A 582 -11.43 44.21 4.40
CA GLY A 582 -11.33 43.85 2.99
C GLY A 582 -12.69 43.83 2.26
N ARG A 583 -13.53 44.84 2.45
CA ARG A 583 -14.86 44.93 1.80
C ARG A 583 -14.73 44.98 0.26
N PRO A 584 -15.42 44.11 -0.50
CA PRO A 584 -15.69 44.34 -1.90
C PRO A 584 -16.74 45.45 -2.05
N LEU A 585 -16.49 46.39 -2.96
CA LEU A 585 -17.48 47.42 -3.33
C LEU A 585 -18.61 46.81 -4.16
N SER A 586 -19.82 46.77 -3.61
CA SER A 586 -21.06 46.67 -4.39
C SER A 586 -22.02 47.78 -3.93
N GLY A 587 -22.05 48.89 -4.67
CA GLY A 587 -23.09 49.89 -4.51
C GLY A 587 -24.39 49.42 -5.15
N GLY A 588 -25.53 49.69 -4.51
CA GLY A 588 -26.84 49.28 -4.99
C GLY A 588 -27.94 49.45 -3.95
N ASP A 589 -28.46 50.68 -3.88
CA ASP A 589 -29.80 51.06 -3.43
C ASP A 589 -30.23 50.91 -1.96
N GLY A 590 -31.03 51.91 -1.52
CA GLY A 590 -32.09 51.71 -0.51
C GLY A 590 -31.85 52.33 0.87
N ALA A 591 -32.08 53.63 1.02
CA ALA A 591 -32.54 54.19 2.29
C ALA A 591 -33.95 53.62 2.61
N ASP A 592 -34.40 53.41 3.85
CA ASP A 592 -34.48 54.37 4.95
C ASP A 592 -34.79 53.68 6.31
N HIS A 593 -34.70 54.47 7.38
CA HIS A 593 -35.33 54.23 8.70
C HIS A 593 -36.88 54.09 8.58
N ASP A 594 -37.69 53.56 9.51
CA ASP A 594 -37.65 53.61 10.98
C ASP A 594 -38.59 52.51 11.60
N PRO A 595 -38.97 52.44 12.90
CA PRO A 595 -39.06 51.16 13.62
C PRO A 595 -40.43 50.93 14.32
N GLN A 596 -40.42 50.09 15.37
CA GLN A 596 -41.53 49.78 16.30
C GLN A 596 -42.61 48.85 15.73
N GLY A 597 -43.20 47.92 16.48
CA GLY A 597 -43.02 47.59 17.90
C GLY A 597 -44.36 47.12 18.47
N GLY A 598 -44.51 45.82 18.76
CA GLY A 598 -45.79 45.25 19.19
C GLY A 598 -45.64 44.01 20.08
N HIS A 599 -45.88 44.18 21.38
CA HIS A 599 -45.91 43.09 22.37
C HIS A 599 -47.34 42.53 22.53
N SER A 600 -47.51 41.20 22.58
CA SER A 600 -48.21 40.46 23.68
C SER A 600 -48.53 38.97 23.36
N ALA A 601 -47.71 38.06 23.90
CA ALA A 601 -47.97 36.83 24.69
C ALA A 601 -49.38 36.16 24.76
N PRO A 602 -49.52 34.92 25.32
CA PRO A 602 -48.63 33.72 25.28
C PRO A 602 -49.38 32.35 25.14
N ALA A 603 -48.63 31.25 24.92
CA ALA A 603 -49.07 29.86 25.16
C ALA A 603 -47.86 28.93 25.51
N PRO A 604 -48.02 27.78 26.19
CA PRO A 604 -47.04 27.30 27.19
C PRO A 604 -45.98 26.27 26.74
N GLU A 605 -45.03 26.03 27.65
CA GLU A 605 -43.81 25.21 27.54
C GLU A 605 -44.01 23.69 27.71
N GLU A 606 -43.06 22.89 27.22
CA GLU A 606 -42.28 21.94 28.07
C GLU A 606 -40.98 21.46 27.35
N PRO A 607 -39.97 20.82 28.01
CA PRO A 607 -38.73 21.55 28.25
C PRO A 607 -37.45 20.98 27.60
N ARG A 608 -36.51 21.87 27.26
CA ARG A 608 -35.12 21.51 26.90
C ARG A 608 -34.21 21.39 28.13
N ARG A 609 -33.43 20.31 28.21
CA ARG A 609 -32.46 20.09 29.31
C ARG A 609 -31.27 21.06 29.22
N ARG A 610 -30.79 21.48 30.39
CA ARG A 610 -29.74 22.49 30.60
C ARG A 610 -28.35 21.99 30.17
N ARG A 611 -27.59 22.80 29.44
CA ARG A 611 -26.11 22.80 29.54
C ARG A 611 -25.74 23.64 30.76
N SER A 612 -25.09 23.07 31.76
CA SER A 612 -24.59 23.82 32.91
C SER A 612 -23.31 24.57 32.53
N SER A 613 -23.26 25.85 32.87
CA SER A 613 -22.02 26.64 32.85
C SER A 613 -20.95 26.01 33.73
N ARG A 614 -19.71 25.94 33.22
CA ARG A 614 -18.52 25.75 34.06
C ARG A 614 -17.68 27.02 33.96
N VAL A 615 -17.37 27.55 35.15
CA VAL A 615 -16.65 28.82 35.35
C VAL A 615 -15.21 28.69 34.83
N ARG A 616 -14.72 29.72 34.11
CA ARG A 616 -13.29 29.86 33.79
C ARG A 616 -12.51 30.16 35.07
N PRO A 617 -11.49 29.37 35.45
CA PRO A 617 -10.39 29.90 36.23
C PRO A 617 -9.48 30.71 35.29
N THR A 618 -9.20 31.97 35.66
CA THR A 618 -8.16 32.77 35.01
C THR A 618 -6.80 32.23 35.39
N VAL A 619 -6.10 31.61 34.43
CA VAL A 619 -4.67 31.32 34.51
C VAL A 619 -4.00 32.17 33.41
N ALA A 620 -2.76 32.61 33.64
CA ALA A 620 -2.07 33.55 32.77
C ALA A 620 -1.97 33.03 31.33
N ALA A 621 -1.99 33.96 30.37
CA ALA A 621 -1.69 33.64 28.99
C ALA A 621 -0.18 33.44 28.85
N ASP A 622 0.27 32.18 28.78
CA ASP A 622 1.62 31.86 28.35
C ASP A 622 1.75 32.16 26.84
N ALA A 623 2.77 32.93 26.48
CA ALA A 623 3.02 33.39 25.12
C ALA A 623 3.79 32.34 24.30
N ASP A 624 3.28 31.10 24.29
CA ASP A 624 3.95 29.93 23.73
C ASP A 624 2.99 29.12 22.85
N ALA A 625 2.55 29.75 21.75
CA ALA A 625 1.74 29.13 20.69
C ALA A 625 2.60 28.21 19.81
N ASP A 626 3.25 27.24 20.45
CA ASP A 626 4.41 26.54 19.91
C ASP A 626 4.12 25.07 19.60
N MET A 627 4.86 24.51 18.63
CA MET A 627 4.48 23.28 17.90
C MET A 627 3.95 22.13 18.78
N LYS A 628 2.77 21.61 18.45
CA LYS A 628 2.05 20.53 19.16
C LYS A 628 2.81 19.18 19.14
N ARG A 629 3.83 19.05 19.99
CA ARG A 629 4.60 17.82 20.24
C ARG A 629 3.75 16.83 21.04
N LEU A 630 3.89 15.55 20.70
CA LEU A 630 3.01 14.48 21.17
C LEU A 630 3.76 13.47 22.06
N ASP A 631 3.05 12.96 23.07
CA ASP A 631 3.47 11.98 24.08
C ASP A 631 2.63 10.68 24.03
N ASP A 632 1.75 10.56 23.03
CA ASP A 632 0.76 9.50 22.99
C ASP A 632 1.34 8.22 22.37
N PHE A 633 1.16 7.12 23.09
CA PHE A 633 1.53 5.78 22.67
C PHE A 633 0.31 4.99 22.21
N TRP A 634 0.45 4.24 21.14
CA TRP A 634 -0.65 3.52 20.49
C TRP A 634 -0.21 2.14 20.02
N ARG A 635 -1.14 1.19 20.03
CA ARG A 635 -1.05 -0.02 19.20
C ARG A 635 -2.09 0.00 18.09
N LEU A 636 -1.72 -0.60 16.97
CA LEU A 636 -2.56 -0.85 15.80
C LEU A 636 -2.63 -2.36 15.55
N GLU A 637 -3.86 -2.86 15.53
CA GLU A 637 -4.22 -4.18 15.01
C GLU A 637 -4.74 -4.03 13.56
N ILE A 638 -4.18 -4.80 12.62
CA ILE A 638 -4.64 -4.80 11.22
C ILE A 638 -5.70 -5.88 11.05
N VAL A 639 -6.96 -5.46 10.95
CA VAL A 639 -8.13 -6.34 10.97
C VAL A 639 -8.51 -6.73 9.55
N ARG A 640 -8.68 -8.03 9.33
CA ARG A 640 -9.20 -8.66 8.10
C ARG A 640 -10.37 -9.59 8.47
N PRO A 641 -11.28 -9.94 7.54
CA PRO A 641 -12.27 -10.99 7.78
C PRO A 641 -11.62 -12.26 8.31
N SER A 642 -12.24 -12.93 9.29
CA SER A 642 -11.81 -14.24 9.76
C SER A 642 -12.05 -15.31 8.69
N GLU A 643 -11.37 -16.45 8.81
CA GLU A 643 -11.60 -17.58 7.90
C GLU A 643 -13.03 -18.13 8.04
N GLU A 644 -13.62 -18.05 9.25
CA GLU A 644 -15.04 -18.32 9.50
C GLU A 644 -15.99 -17.36 8.76
N GLU A 645 -15.69 -16.06 8.75
CA GLU A 645 -16.48 -15.04 8.05
C GLU A 645 -16.40 -15.21 6.52
N ILE A 646 -15.24 -15.60 5.99
CA ILE A 646 -15.08 -15.93 4.56
C ILE A 646 -15.85 -17.21 4.22
N THR A 647 -15.73 -18.24 5.07
CA THR A 647 -16.51 -19.49 4.96
C THR A 647 -18.00 -19.19 4.96
N ARG A 648 -18.49 -18.35 5.88
CA ARG A 648 -19.89 -17.90 5.93
C ARG A 648 -20.35 -17.26 4.62
N ARG A 649 -19.54 -16.38 4.01
CA ARG A 649 -19.86 -15.74 2.72
C ARG A 649 -19.98 -16.76 1.58
N ALA A 650 -19.06 -17.73 1.51
CA ALA A 650 -19.14 -18.81 0.53
C ALA A 650 -20.40 -19.68 0.74
N LEU A 651 -20.72 -20.03 2.00
CA LEU A 651 -21.94 -20.75 2.36
C LEU A 651 -23.22 -19.95 2.04
N PHE A 652 -23.21 -18.62 2.18
CA PHE A 652 -24.34 -17.77 1.80
C PHE A 652 -24.64 -17.85 0.31
N GLU A 653 -23.64 -17.75 -0.56
CA GLU A 653 -23.84 -17.91 -2.01
C GLU A 653 -24.32 -19.33 -2.37
N VAL A 654 -23.80 -20.40 -1.72
CA VAL A 654 -24.31 -21.77 -1.93
C VAL A 654 -25.78 -21.90 -1.54
N ARG A 655 -26.18 -21.43 -0.35
CA ARG A 655 -27.57 -21.49 0.11
C ARG A 655 -28.50 -20.60 -0.70
N LYS A 656 -28.01 -19.49 -1.23
CA LYS A 656 -28.73 -18.63 -2.19
C LYS A 656 -28.99 -19.35 -3.51
N GLN A 657 -28.03 -20.11 -4.03
CA GLN A 657 -28.23 -20.96 -5.20
C GLN A 657 -29.21 -22.11 -4.90
N GLN A 658 -29.08 -22.79 -3.75
CA GLN A 658 -30.05 -23.81 -3.31
C GLN A 658 -31.48 -23.26 -3.22
N PHE A 659 -31.66 -22.08 -2.62
CA PHE A 659 -32.96 -21.41 -2.52
C PHE A 659 -33.56 -21.09 -3.89
N ARG A 660 -32.74 -20.71 -4.88
CA ARG A 660 -33.19 -20.47 -6.25
C ARG A 660 -33.71 -21.76 -6.89
N GLU A 661 -32.98 -22.87 -6.80
CA GLU A 661 -33.46 -24.17 -7.31
C GLU A 661 -34.75 -24.62 -6.59
N MET A 662 -34.85 -24.42 -5.27
CA MET A 662 -36.05 -24.73 -4.49
C MET A 662 -37.29 -23.90 -4.88
N CYS A 663 -37.12 -22.67 -5.38
CA CYS A 663 -38.21 -21.85 -5.90
C CYS A 663 -38.73 -22.36 -7.26
N GLU A 664 -37.89 -23.03 -8.04
CA GLU A 664 -38.22 -23.54 -9.37
C GLU A 664 -38.81 -24.96 -9.31
N ASP A 665 -38.31 -25.81 -8.40
CA ASP A 665 -38.66 -27.24 -8.34
C ASP A 665 -39.76 -27.58 -7.30
N GLY A 666 -40.18 -26.63 -6.45
CA GLY A 666 -40.95 -26.95 -5.23
C GLY A 666 -42.03 -25.93 -4.80
N PRO A 667 -42.90 -26.30 -3.84
CA PRO A 667 -43.94 -25.41 -3.35
C PRO A 667 -43.33 -24.20 -2.60
N PRO A 668 -43.76 -22.96 -2.89
CA PRO A 668 -43.15 -21.72 -2.35
C PRO A 668 -42.96 -21.68 -0.83
N ILE A 669 -43.82 -22.35 -0.07
CA ILE A 669 -43.75 -22.44 1.40
C ILE A 669 -42.44 -23.11 1.87
N LYS A 670 -41.96 -24.15 1.16
CA LYS A 670 -40.69 -24.83 1.52
C LYS A 670 -39.49 -23.92 1.25
N ALA A 671 -39.48 -23.23 0.10
CA ALA A 671 -38.43 -22.28 -0.24
C ALA A 671 -38.42 -21.08 0.73
N LEU A 672 -39.59 -20.52 1.08
CA LEU A 672 -39.71 -19.44 2.08
C LEU A 672 -39.21 -19.88 3.47
N THR A 673 -39.55 -21.09 3.92
CA THR A 673 -39.05 -21.65 5.19
C THR A 673 -37.53 -21.79 5.16
N PHE A 674 -36.96 -22.22 4.03
CA PHE A 674 -35.51 -22.33 3.85
C PHE A 674 -34.82 -20.95 3.84
N LEU A 675 -35.40 -19.95 3.19
CA LEU A 675 -34.92 -18.56 3.20
C LEU A 675 -34.87 -18.00 4.64
N GLN A 676 -35.96 -18.18 5.39
CA GLN A 676 -36.11 -17.68 6.76
C GLN A 676 -35.19 -18.39 7.77
N THR A 677 -34.89 -19.67 7.58
CA THR A 677 -34.14 -20.48 8.57
C THR A 677 -32.71 -20.81 8.19
N LYS A 678 -32.44 -21.17 6.93
CA LYS A 678 -31.12 -21.65 6.47
C LYS A 678 -30.32 -20.55 5.78
N VAL A 679 -30.93 -19.75 4.90
CA VAL A 679 -30.23 -18.63 4.27
C VAL A 679 -29.97 -17.53 5.31
N SER A 680 -31.01 -17.10 6.04
CA SER A 680 -30.90 -16.05 7.07
C SER A 680 -29.81 -16.33 8.13
N ALA A 681 -29.58 -17.59 8.49
CA ALA A 681 -28.58 -18.01 9.47
C ALA A 681 -27.12 -17.90 8.99
N VAL A 682 -26.86 -17.60 7.71
CA VAL A 682 -25.52 -17.30 7.18
C VAL A 682 -25.45 -15.90 6.55
N VAL A 683 -26.44 -15.04 6.78
CA VAL A 683 -26.41 -13.63 6.34
C VAL A 683 -25.86 -12.77 7.47
N ASN A 684 -24.92 -11.87 7.17
CA ASN A 684 -24.56 -10.79 8.08
C ASN A 684 -25.57 -9.64 7.91
N HIS A 685 -26.53 -9.54 8.83
CA HIS A 685 -27.59 -8.51 8.77
C HIS A 685 -27.06 -7.10 9.11
N ASP A 686 -25.88 -6.99 9.71
CA ASP A 686 -25.18 -5.73 10.00
C ASP A 686 -24.36 -5.24 8.78
N ASP A 687 -24.24 -6.04 7.72
CA ASP A 687 -23.72 -5.58 6.44
C ASP A 687 -24.87 -5.13 5.51
N PRO A 688 -24.97 -3.83 5.16
CA PRO A 688 -26.06 -3.33 4.32
C PRO A 688 -26.13 -4.02 2.96
N GLN A 689 -24.99 -4.45 2.39
CA GLN A 689 -24.95 -5.09 1.08
C GLN A 689 -25.51 -6.51 1.13
N GLU A 690 -25.10 -7.31 2.13
CA GLU A 690 -25.67 -8.65 2.34
C GLU A 690 -27.13 -8.59 2.76
N ALA A 691 -27.51 -7.69 3.65
CA ALA A 691 -28.89 -7.49 4.07
C ALA A 691 -29.80 -7.03 2.91
N GLN A 692 -29.27 -6.28 1.94
CA GLN A 692 -29.98 -5.93 0.70
C GLN A 692 -30.06 -7.13 -0.26
N ALA A 693 -28.97 -7.87 -0.44
CA ALA A 693 -28.93 -9.08 -1.26
C ALA A 693 -29.89 -10.17 -0.75
N PHE A 694 -29.97 -10.37 0.58
CA PHE A 694 -30.93 -11.28 1.19
C PHE A 694 -32.38 -10.86 0.96
N ARG A 695 -32.68 -9.55 1.12
CA ARG A 695 -34.02 -8.99 0.86
C ARG A 695 -34.45 -9.14 -0.60
N SER A 696 -33.53 -9.00 -1.55
CA SER A 696 -33.86 -9.10 -2.98
C SER A 696 -34.19 -10.52 -3.45
N LEU A 697 -33.72 -11.57 -2.76
CA LEU A 697 -34.07 -12.98 -3.07
C LEU A 697 -35.59 -13.22 -3.04
N LEU A 698 -36.29 -12.59 -2.09
CA LEU A 698 -37.73 -12.74 -1.91
C LEU A 698 -38.50 -12.11 -3.08
N SER A 699 -38.11 -10.91 -3.52
CA SER A 699 -38.70 -10.26 -4.69
C SER A 699 -38.32 -10.91 -6.03
N ALA A 700 -37.08 -11.38 -6.17
CA ALA A 700 -36.55 -11.88 -7.43
C ALA A 700 -37.06 -13.28 -7.81
N HIS A 701 -37.31 -14.15 -6.83
CA HIS A 701 -37.63 -15.56 -7.08
C HIS A 701 -38.98 -16.04 -6.52
N LEU A 702 -39.46 -15.50 -5.40
CA LEU A 702 -40.75 -15.90 -4.83
C LEU A 702 -41.93 -15.09 -5.39
N LEU A 703 -41.76 -13.78 -5.61
CA LEU A 703 -42.83 -12.90 -6.11
C LEU A 703 -42.96 -12.88 -7.64
N SER A 704 -41.87 -13.17 -8.37
CA SER A 704 -41.88 -13.28 -9.85
C SER A 704 -42.53 -14.57 -10.36
N ALA A 705 -42.58 -15.62 -9.53
CA ALA A 705 -43.19 -16.92 -9.85
C ALA A 705 -44.73 -16.89 -9.89
N PHE A 706 -45.37 -15.76 -9.60
CA PHE A 706 -46.83 -15.56 -9.72
C PHE A 706 -47.17 -14.75 -10.98
N PRO A 707 -47.76 -15.36 -12.02
CA PRO A 707 -48.30 -14.62 -13.14
C PRO A 707 -49.44 -13.71 -12.66
N ARG A 708 -49.33 -12.41 -12.94
CA ARG A 708 -50.44 -11.48 -12.75
C ARG A 708 -51.57 -11.87 -13.72
N PRO A 709 -52.82 -12.05 -13.27
CA PRO A 709 -53.91 -12.36 -14.19
C PRO A 709 -54.03 -11.25 -15.23
N ALA A 710 -54.09 -11.62 -16.52
CA ALA A 710 -54.44 -10.67 -17.56
C ALA A 710 -55.85 -10.11 -17.27
N PRO A 711 -56.10 -8.80 -17.44
CA PRO A 711 -57.44 -8.24 -17.26
C PRO A 711 -58.36 -8.82 -18.33
N GLY A 712 -59.22 -9.76 -17.92
CA GLY A 712 -60.16 -10.45 -18.81
C GLY A 712 -61.34 -9.58 -19.20
N ASP A 713 -61.78 -9.73 -20.45
CA ASP A 713 -62.91 -9.02 -21.03
C ASP A 713 -64.22 -9.22 -20.24
N THR A 714 -64.90 -8.13 -19.93
CA THR A 714 -66.33 -8.15 -19.54
C THR A 714 -67.18 -7.57 -20.67
N ALA A 715 -67.90 -8.44 -21.39
CA ALA A 715 -68.75 -8.05 -22.50
C ALA A 715 -70.21 -7.74 -22.06
N SER A 716 -70.69 -6.54 -22.39
CA SER A 716 -72.07 -6.17 -22.80
C SER A 716 -72.10 -4.63 -23.00
N SER A 717 -72.88 -3.99 -23.87
CA SER A 717 -74.18 -4.33 -24.46
C SER A 717 -74.44 -3.60 -25.80
N SER A 718 -75.44 -4.07 -26.56
CA SER A 718 -76.30 -3.34 -27.52
C SER A 718 -75.75 -2.72 -28.83
N ARG A 719 -76.05 -3.46 -29.92
CA ARG A 719 -76.54 -3.05 -31.28
C ARG A 719 -77.47 -1.80 -31.33
N PRO A 720 -77.82 -1.18 -32.51
CA PRO A 720 -78.00 -1.84 -33.83
C PRO A 720 -77.65 -1.08 -35.16
N THR A 721 -77.47 -1.88 -36.23
CA THR A 721 -77.82 -1.68 -37.68
C THR A 721 -77.67 -0.34 -38.43
N SER A 722 -76.96 -0.40 -39.58
CA SER A 722 -77.28 0.39 -40.80
C SER A 722 -76.86 -0.37 -42.10
N VAL A 723 -76.67 0.31 -43.26
CA VAL A 723 -77.08 -0.20 -44.60
C VAL A 723 -76.18 0.24 -45.78
N ALA A 724 -76.07 -0.63 -46.82
CA ALA A 724 -75.50 -0.43 -48.19
C ALA A 724 -73.98 -0.13 -48.30
N GLY A 725 -73.27 -0.25 -49.44
CA GLY A 725 -73.61 -0.51 -50.86
C GLY A 725 -72.33 -0.80 -51.71
N PRO A 726 -72.38 -1.00 -53.05
CA PRO A 726 -71.59 -2.06 -53.72
C PRO A 726 -70.57 -1.62 -54.82
N SER A 727 -70.06 -2.62 -55.57
CA SER A 727 -69.34 -2.59 -56.89
C SER A 727 -67.80 -2.77 -56.85
N THR A 728 -67.09 -3.42 -57.80
CA THR A 728 -67.47 -4.18 -59.03
C THR A 728 -66.28 -5.00 -59.62
N ALA A 729 -66.57 -6.10 -60.35
CA ALA A 729 -65.81 -6.68 -61.50
C ALA A 729 -64.36 -7.20 -61.28
N ARG A 730 -63.77 -8.16 -62.02
CA ARG A 730 -64.14 -9.19 -63.05
C ARG A 730 -62.97 -10.23 -63.01
N ALA A 731 -63.15 -11.55 -62.94
CA ALA A 731 -63.54 -12.53 -63.97
C ALA A 731 -62.55 -12.68 -65.17
N ASP A 732 -61.79 -13.81 -65.24
CA ASP A 732 -61.87 -14.84 -66.31
C ASP A 732 -60.72 -15.91 -66.32
N SER A 733 -61.02 -17.13 -65.83
CA SER A 733 -61.09 -18.46 -66.53
C SER A 733 -60.24 -18.80 -67.80
N PRO A 734 -60.05 -20.09 -68.21
CA PRO A 734 -59.96 -21.40 -67.51
C PRO A 734 -58.78 -22.34 -68.02
N PRO A 735 -58.86 -23.68 -68.33
CA PRO A 735 -58.03 -24.73 -67.68
C PRO A 735 -57.36 -25.75 -68.68
N PRO A 736 -57.15 -27.09 -68.46
CA PRO A 736 -56.81 -27.94 -67.29
C PRO A 736 -55.64 -28.98 -67.50
N ARG A 737 -55.37 -29.82 -66.47
CA ARG A 737 -54.89 -31.26 -66.46
C ARG A 737 -53.38 -31.67 -66.30
N LYS A 738 -53.13 -32.28 -65.12
CA LYS A 738 -52.41 -33.55 -64.82
C LYS A 738 -50.88 -33.68 -65.09
N ARG A 739 -50.09 -33.88 -64.01
CA ARG A 739 -49.60 -35.21 -63.57
C ARG A 739 -48.87 -35.18 -62.20
N SER A 740 -48.91 -36.34 -61.54
CA SER A 740 -48.35 -36.73 -60.24
C SER A 740 -46.86 -36.44 -59.96
N ARG A 741 -46.50 -36.14 -58.69
CA ARG A 741 -45.65 -37.01 -57.84
C ARG A 741 -45.60 -36.56 -56.36
N SER A 742 -45.05 -37.44 -55.52
CA SER A 742 -45.05 -37.43 -54.04
C SER A 742 -44.15 -36.36 -53.41
N SER A 743 -44.65 -35.69 -52.37
CA SER A 743 -43.88 -34.83 -51.47
C SER A 743 -43.25 -35.62 -50.32
N SER A 744 -41.93 -35.56 -50.19
CA SER A 744 -41.20 -35.98 -48.98
C SER A 744 -41.39 -34.95 -47.85
N PRO A 745 -41.18 -35.31 -46.57
CA PRO A 745 -41.37 -34.36 -45.47
C PRO A 745 -40.29 -33.29 -45.44
N ALA A 746 -40.67 -32.07 -45.03
CA ALA A 746 -39.76 -30.95 -44.87
C ALA A 746 -38.74 -31.23 -43.75
N ARG A 747 -37.46 -30.95 -44.01
CA ARG A 747 -36.43 -30.90 -42.96
C ARG A 747 -36.71 -29.69 -42.06
N THR A 748 -36.77 -29.92 -40.75
CA THR A 748 -36.61 -28.87 -39.76
C THR A 748 -35.20 -28.29 -39.84
N SER A 749 -35.07 -26.98 -39.65
CA SER A 749 -33.78 -26.30 -39.54
C SER A 749 -33.00 -26.83 -38.33
N ASP A 750 -31.89 -27.51 -38.60
CA ASP A 750 -30.91 -27.91 -37.58
C ASP A 750 -30.14 -26.65 -37.17
N ASP A 751 -30.22 -26.27 -35.89
CA ASP A 751 -29.51 -25.11 -35.36
C ASP A 751 -28.02 -25.44 -35.23
N GLY A 752 -27.17 -24.65 -35.87
CA GLY A 752 -25.79 -25.00 -36.22
C GLY A 752 -24.78 -25.02 -35.06
N SER A 753 -25.22 -25.17 -33.82
CA SER A 753 -24.32 -25.25 -32.66
C SER A 753 -23.61 -26.61 -32.61
N ILE A 754 -22.29 -26.58 -32.79
CA ILE A 754 -21.40 -27.74 -32.56
C ILE A 754 -21.43 -28.16 -31.07
N ILE A 755 -21.65 -27.21 -30.15
CA ILE A 755 -21.72 -27.48 -28.72
C ILE A 755 -23.17 -27.83 -28.36
N ARG A 756 -23.40 -29.12 -28.04
CA ARG A 756 -24.67 -29.62 -27.51
C ARG A 756 -24.48 -29.99 -26.04
N TRP A 757 -25.28 -29.40 -25.16
CA TRP A 757 -25.21 -29.56 -23.70
C TRP A 757 -25.86 -30.86 -23.18
N GLU A 758 -25.83 -31.91 -24.02
CA GLU A 758 -26.42 -33.22 -23.75
C GLU A 758 -25.68 -33.94 -22.61
N ARG A 759 -26.29 -35.00 -22.06
CA ARG A 759 -25.68 -35.76 -20.94
C ARG A 759 -24.42 -36.48 -21.43
N ASP A 760 -23.34 -36.35 -20.68
CA ASP A 760 -22.07 -37.03 -20.97
C ASP A 760 -22.11 -38.50 -20.47
N PRO A 761 -21.53 -39.46 -21.20
CA PRO A 761 -21.52 -40.88 -20.80
C PRO A 761 -20.88 -41.19 -19.43
N CYS A 762 -20.08 -40.28 -18.88
CA CYS A 762 -19.47 -40.42 -17.56
C CYS A 762 -20.45 -40.10 -16.41
N GLU A 763 -21.63 -39.54 -16.70
CA GLU A 763 -22.64 -39.20 -15.70
C GLU A 763 -23.58 -40.38 -15.42
N SER A 764 -23.71 -40.79 -14.15
CA SER A 764 -24.57 -41.90 -13.74
C SER A 764 -26.06 -41.62 -14.02
N GLU A 765 -26.77 -42.65 -14.49
CA GLU A 765 -28.21 -42.57 -14.76
C GLU A 765 -29.00 -42.20 -13.50
N GLY A 766 -29.82 -41.14 -13.61
CA GLY A 766 -30.69 -40.65 -12.53
C GLY A 766 -30.13 -39.50 -11.69
N THR A 767 -28.82 -39.25 -11.69
CA THR A 767 -28.21 -38.16 -10.90
C THR A 767 -27.73 -36.96 -11.74
N ALA A 768 -27.60 -37.14 -13.05
CA ALA A 768 -27.12 -36.11 -13.98
C ALA A 768 -28.08 -34.89 -14.07
N PRO A 769 -27.60 -33.64 -13.92
CA PRO A 769 -28.43 -32.44 -13.94
C PRO A 769 -29.00 -32.15 -15.34
N SER A 770 -30.05 -31.33 -15.41
CA SER A 770 -30.49 -30.77 -16.69
C SER A 770 -29.42 -29.84 -17.28
N PRO A 771 -29.40 -29.60 -18.61
CA PRO A 771 -28.45 -28.68 -19.23
C PRO A 771 -28.44 -27.28 -18.60
N GLU A 772 -29.61 -26.80 -18.18
CA GLU A 772 -29.78 -25.50 -17.53
C GLU A 772 -29.25 -25.52 -16.09
N ARG A 773 -29.57 -26.57 -15.30
CA ARG A 773 -29.02 -26.76 -13.94
C ARG A 773 -27.50 -26.88 -13.96
N PHE A 774 -26.94 -27.59 -14.95
CA PHE A 774 -25.49 -27.69 -15.14
C PHE A 774 -24.88 -26.30 -15.34
N ARG A 775 -25.34 -25.53 -16.33
CA ARG A 775 -24.83 -24.17 -16.60
C ARG A 775 -24.93 -23.26 -15.38
N GLN A 776 -26.10 -23.23 -14.75
CA GLN A 776 -26.38 -22.41 -13.57
C GLN A 776 -25.44 -22.72 -12.39
N ARG A 777 -25.14 -24.00 -12.15
CA ARG A 777 -24.22 -24.42 -11.09
C ARG A 777 -22.77 -24.18 -11.47
N THR A 778 -22.37 -24.36 -12.74
CA THR A 778 -21.03 -23.98 -13.23
C THR A 778 -20.78 -22.49 -13.08
N GLU A 779 -21.73 -21.62 -13.47
CA GLU A 779 -21.64 -20.17 -13.26
C GLU A 779 -21.47 -19.78 -11.79
N MET A 780 -22.07 -20.54 -10.87
CA MET A 780 -21.92 -20.30 -9.44
C MET A 780 -20.60 -20.87 -8.90
N PHE A 781 -20.15 -22.02 -9.40
CA PHE A 781 -18.85 -22.61 -9.06
C PHE A 781 -17.69 -21.67 -9.41
N GLU A 782 -17.71 -21.05 -10.59
CA GLU A 782 -16.73 -20.01 -10.98
C GLU A 782 -16.73 -18.81 -10.00
N ARG A 783 -17.90 -18.43 -9.46
CA ARG A 783 -17.99 -17.40 -8.39
C ARG A 783 -17.41 -17.88 -7.07
N LEU A 784 -17.51 -19.17 -6.74
CA LEU A 784 -16.83 -19.74 -5.59
C LEU A 784 -15.30 -19.77 -5.77
N MET A 785 -14.80 -19.91 -7.00
CA MET A 785 -13.36 -19.84 -7.28
C MET A 785 -12.75 -18.47 -6.96
N ALA A 786 -13.55 -17.40 -6.88
CA ALA A 786 -13.09 -16.10 -6.38
C ALA A 786 -12.57 -16.15 -4.92
N PHE A 787 -13.03 -17.10 -4.11
CA PHE A 787 -12.55 -17.29 -2.72
C PHE A 787 -11.32 -18.19 -2.62
N ILE A 788 -11.01 -18.98 -3.66
CA ILE A 788 -9.96 -20.01 -3.67
C ILE A 788 -8.63 -19.42 -4.16
N ASN A 789 -7.52 -19.82 -3.53
CA ASN A 789 -6.16 -19.43 -3.92
C ASN A 789 -5.85 -19.80 -5.39
N GLU A 790 -5.17 -18.89 -6.12
CA GLU A 790 -4.76 -19.03 -7.53
C GLU A 790 -4.07 -20.36 -7.89
N ASP A 791 -3.21 -20.88 -7.01
CA ASP A 791 -2.49 -22.14 -7.22
C ASP A 791 -3.39 -23.38 -7.08
N ALA A 792 -4.51 -23.25 -6.38
CA ALA A 792 -5.43 -24.32 -6.03
C ALA A 792 -6.65 -24.45 -6.96
N LYS A 793 -6.97 -23.45 -7.78
CA LYS A 793 -8.14 -23.43 -8.70
C LYS A 793 -7.75 -23.61 -10.17
N GLU A 794 -8.76 -23.79 -11.02
CA GLU A 794 -8.62 -23.73 -12.48
C GLU A 794 -8.27 -22.30 -12.97
N PRO A 795 -7.83 -22.10 -14.23
CA PRO A 795 -7.44 -20.78 -14.72
C PRO A 795 -8.59 -19.76 -14.73
N ASP A 796 -8.29 -18.52 -14.30
CA ASP A 796 -9.26 -17.42 -14.30
C ASP A 796 -9.82 -17.07 -15.68
N ARG A 797 -8.94 -16.87 -16.67
CA ARG A 797 -9.33 -16.56 -18.06
C ARG A 797 -9.98 -17.78 -18.70
N ASP A 798 -10.96 -17.56 -19.57
CA ASP A 798 -11.49 -18.62 -20.41
C ASP A 798 -10.67 -18.76 -21.70
N LEU A 799 -10.70 -19.96 -22.29
CA LEU A 799 -10.00 -20.27 -23.53
C LEU A 799 -10.38 -19.33 -24.70
N LEU A 800 -11.60 -18.77 -24.69
CA LEU A 800 -12.07 -17.83 -25.71
C LEU A 800 -11.43 -16.43 -25.58
N ASP A 801 -11.09 -15.99 -24.36
CA ASP A 801 -10.41 -14.70 -24.12
C ASP A 801 -8.97 -14.69 -24.67
N ILE A 802 -8.41 -15.89 -24.90
CA ILE A 802 -7.08 -16.09 -25.50
C ILE A 802 -7.17 -15.94 -27.03
N LEU A 803 -8.32 -16.26 -27.62
CA LEU A 803 -8.56 -16.15 -29.06
C LEU A 803 -8.97 -14.74 -29.48
N SER A 804 -9.63 -13.97 -28.60
CA SER A 804 -10.15 -12.62 -28.89
C SER A 804 -9.10 -11.51 -29.13
N ASN A 805 -7.83 -11.85 -29.34
CA ASN A 805 -6.80 -10.97 -29.90
C ASN A 805 -6.88 -10.92 -31.45
N ASP A 806 -8.09 -10.99 -31.99
CA ASP A 806 -8.44 -11.23 -33.41
C ASP A 806 -8.24 -9.99 -34.34
N ASP A 807 -7.20 -9.18 -34.10
CA ASP A 807 -6.81 -8.03 -34.95
C ASP A 807 -5.42 -8.21 -35.61
N ARG A 808 -4.95 -9.47 -35.71
CA ARG A 808 -3.75 -9.84 -36.51
C ARG A 808 -3.97 -11.07 -37.40
N VAL A 809 -5.14 -11.17 -38.02
CA VAL A 809 -5.39 -12.05 -39.17
C VAL A 809 -5.82 -11.18 -40.36
N ILE A 810 -4.92 -11.06 -41.35
CA ILE A 810 -5.19 -10.53 -42.70
C ILE A 810 -5.17 -11.71 -43.66
#